data_AF-A0A7S8IG67-F1
#
_entry.id   AF-A0A7S8IG67-F1
#
_cell.length_a   1.000
_cell.length_b   1.000
_cell.length_c   1.000
_cell.angle_alpha   90.00
_cell.angle_beta   90.00
_cell.angle_gamma   90.00
#
_symmetry.space_group_name_H-M   'P 1'
#
loop_
_entity.id
_entity.type
_entity.pdbx_description
1 polymer ?
#
loop_
_entity_poly.entity_id
_entity_poly.type
_entity_poly.pdbx_seq_one_letter_code
_entity_poly.pdbx_strand_id
1 'polypeptide(L)'
;MNTALQHAVYSVPYMEAAESDDNAVVWGRTVDFPINTLSALHEAISLAPFDAEDASHTQALALVPHPTEADTFVLALAEKEDEQAHLHYILLSLEARDALKGDLSRIRKLAQVPIRAGTVTDAPLDPLTVPDPDPVIDRKANLQALRDLLPDGDMQTAFALLGALLHPDPLHISNYEADLDARLQLIQGLLCLLPVSARSRILFNTHTLTAQPNVQIQFDGEVPEGVSVYPIDWEHLQLSGTLLTANAYVAYLNNVWDEDIDAFVTLLDAMASYAPILMAQEPSTEGLAAIARRNQGDRAVQSGIEISTQDLLSVIEGPIPPTDELYTAYIKRLFKHALDEHATDVAAEIVRRIDADPELETALQPLLTEALDQQPDAAYMMARVGLGQRNGTPEPEPTPEEEARRGKWLSRLHTAAENALAVAMETNDPAIISNWLRLISREPSAYNLIDILCQGITDALPQAHQDTELAQELLVLAVKRCDNLVPELIADETLMAQLPDELAATLQEPTSVGIEALADGARELFLLAVRRALSAEKPTLNSPIIRLLWQMHQGSHIILTEPYRPATLIRDIVAAGPSKLINGAIDTLLTLILNENEDALFRELAASLSQQAYLAGALARVLQKSNRDDDDKIMLISNLISSDHLTSQQAANSYVAMMEERPWEKEDEELVEQLARVLNQNPDISVEPGTLWHMIDLAEDTRSELMLRAAVRRLLDQLEEDAAALEGDTAKQFQRLRKAINWNPAARSNMMSWWRSYTGKLPLAQLQFLDQALEGSRSLEEMRAIVQTHISLRKVIGTRSLPEFAEQINTAFTVLGAIADGFDSNSRNLGVDTQTIRTVLADQTEELTPDEQQVLATNLKELAQLLTAMAANRSKPGLIRSDEAVDRGLASGEQAPQSALDVMKWLAGYMEGAQPSAEADD
;
A
#
# COMPACT_ATOMS: atom_id res chain seq x y z
N MET A 1 -60.51 28.02 -5.16
CA MET A 1 -60.29 29.10 -4.17
C MET A 1 -61.05 30.30 -4.70
N ASN A 2 -62.11 30.75 -4.01
CA ASN A 2 -62.86 31.94 -4.43
C ASN A 2 -62.20 33.17 -3.85
N THR A 3 -61.19 33.70 -4.54
CA THR A 3 -60.61 34.99 -4.19
C THR A 3 -61.62 36.07 -4.56
N ALA A 4 -62.15 36.78 -3.56
CA ALA A 4 -63.04 37.91 -3.76
C ALA A 4 -62.24 39.09 -4.32
N LEU A 5 -62.66 39.63 -5.46
CA LEU A 5 -62.01 40.73 -6.16
C LEU A 5 -62.70 42.05 -5.80
N GLN A 6 -61.88 43.06 -5.55
CA GLN A 6 -62.34 44.41 -5.26
C GLN A 6 -62.53 45.17 -6.57
N HIS A 7 -63.60 45.96 -6.66
CA HIS A 7 -63.86 46.77 -7.85
C HIS A 7 -64.60 48.06 -7.53
N ALA A 8 -64.47 49.03 -8.42
CA ALA A 8 -65.10 50.34 -8.34
C ALA A 8 -65.50 50.83 -9.73
N VAL A 9 -66.62 51.55 -9.79
CA VAL A 9 -67.16 52.19 -10.99
C VAL A 9 -67.27 53.68 -10.73
N TYR A 10 -66.71 54.49 -11.63
CA TYR A 10 -66.76 55.94 -11.56
C TYR A 10 -66.87 56.54 -12.97
N SER A 11 -67.39 57.76 -13.10
CA SER A 11 -67.43 58.47 -14.38
C SER A 11 -66.62 59.76 -14.36
N VAL A 12 -66.10 60.10 -15.53
CA VAL A 12 -65.34 61.32 -15.81
C VAL A 12 -65.86 61.98 -17.10
N PRO A 13 -65.83 63.32 -17.20
CA PRO A 13 -66.24 64.02 -18.42
C PRO A 13 -65.37 63.61 -19.61
N TYR A 14 -65.99 63.36 -20.78
CA TYR A 14 -65.24 63.00 -21.99
C TYR A 14 -64.65 64.25 -22.66
N MET A 15 -63.31 64.37 -22.67
CA MET A 15 -62.43 65.21 -23.51
C MET A 15 -62.62 66.75 -23.62
N GLU A 16 -63.68 67.41 -23.10
CA GLU A 16 -63.82 68.88 -23.26
C GLU A 16 -63.99 69.72 -21.97
N ALA A 17 -63.89 69.15 -20.78
CA ALA A 17 -64.01 69.90 -19.50
C ALA A 17 -62.88 69.64 -18.48
N ALA A 18 -61.68 69.28 -18.94
CA ALA A 18 -60.57 68.81 -18.11
C ALA A 18 -59.76 69.91 -17.37
N GLU A 19 -60.32 71.10 -17.13
CA GLU A 19 -59.67 72.14 -16.28
C GLU A 19 -60.13 72.09 -14.82
N SER A 20 -60.93 71.10 -14.42
CA SER A 20 -61.49 70.95 -13.08
C SER A 20 -61.48 69.48 -12.63
N ASP A 21 -60.53 69.10 -11.77
CA ASP A 21 -60.47 67.81 -11.06
C ASP A 21 -61.74 67.50 -10.22
N ASP A 22 -62.65 68.48 -10.05
CA ASP A 22 -63.82 68.42 -9.16
C ASP A 22 -65.05 67.67 -9.72
N ASN A 23 -64.96 67.05 -10.91
CA ASN A 23 -66.14 66.47 -11.60
C ASN A 23 -66.19 64.92 -11.70
N ALA A 24 -65.25 64.20 -11.09
CA ALA A 24 -65.30 62.73 -11.06
C ALA A 24 -66.38 62.23 -10.10
N VAL A 25 -67.29 61.36 -10.58
CA VAL A 25 -68.40 60.82 -9.78
C VAL A 25 -68.21 59.32 -9.54
N VAL A 26 -68.06 58.92 -8.28
CA VAL A 26 -68.03 57.49 -7.91
C VAL A 26 -69.47 56.96 -7.86
N TRP A 27 -69.78 55.99 -8.72
CA TRP A 27 -71.10 55.36 -8.80
C TRP A 27 -71.24 54.22 -7.79
N GLY A 28 -70.18 53.43 -7.62
CA GLY A 28 -70.16 52.38 -6.60
C GLY A 28 -68.81 51.72 -6.43
N ARG A 29 -68.62 51.04 -5.31
CA ARG A 29 -67.39 50.30 -5.00
C ARG A 29 -67.61 49.20 -3.97
N THR A 30 -66.72 48.21 -3.95
CA THR A 30 -66.62 47.28 -2.81
C THR A 30 -66.11 48.00 -1.56
N VAL A 31 -66.51 47.52 -0.38
CA VAL A 31 -66.21 48.14 0.94
C VAL A 31 -64.72 48.42 1.12
N ASP A 32 -63.87 47.51 0.67
CA ASP A 32 -62.42 47.58 0.88
C ASP A 32 -61.67 48.30 -0.26
N PHE A 33 -62.37 48.82 -1.28
CA PHE A 33 -61.73 49.56 -2.37
C PHE A 33 -61.34 50.99 -1.91
N PRO A 34 -60.06 51.38 -1.99
CA PRO A 34 -59.59 52.66 -1.47
C PRO A 34 -59.94 53.83 -2.41
N ILE A 35 -60.93 54.66 -2.06
CA ILE A 35 -61.38 55.82 -2.88
C ILE A 35 -60.21 56.72 -3.32
N ASN A 36 -59.28 57.00 -2.41
CA ASN A 36 -58.17 57.92 -2.67
C ASN A 36 -57.21 57.45 -3.77
N THR A 37 -57.36 56.21 -4.26
CA THR A 37 -56.56 55.66 -5.36
C THR A 37 -57.20 55.87 -6.73
N LEU A 38 -58.50 56.20 -6.83
CA LEU A 38 -59.21 56.24 -8.11
C LEU A 38 -58.63 57.27 -9.08
N SER A 39 -58.33 58.49 -8.63
CA SER A 39 -57.70 59.51 -9.47
C SER A 39 -56.29 59.10 -9.91
N ALA A 40 -55.50 58.50 -9.02
CA ALA A 40 -54.16 58.01 -9.35
C ALA A 40 -54.21 56.83 -10.32
N LEU A 41 -55.23 55.96 -10.21
CA LEU A 41 -55.49 54.88 -11.17
C LEU A 41 -55.90 55.45 -12.53
N HIS A 42 -56.77 56.45 -12.57
CA HIS A 42 -57.18 57.10 -13.82
C HIS A 42 -55.99 57.65 -14.60
N GLU A 43 -55.18 58.46 -13.92
CA GLU A 43 -54.00 59.10 -14.50
C GLU A 43 -52.96 58.06 -14.93
N ALA A 44 -52.74 57.02 -14.13
CA ALA A 44 -51.74 55.99 -14.41
C ALA A 44 -52.15 55.02 -15.52
N ILE A 45 -53.44 54.70 -15.67
CA ILE A 45 -53.94 53.70 -16.64
C ILE A 45 -54.17 54.32 -18.03
N SER A 46 -54.47 55.63 -18.10
CA SER A 46 -54.61 56.39 -19.35
C SER A 46 -55.56 55.76 -20.41
N LEU A 47 -56.52 54.94 -19.97
CA LEU A 47 -57.50 54.26 -20.82
C LEU A 47 -58.64 55.22 -21.20
N ALA A 48 -58.96 55.30 -22.49
CA ALA A 48 -60.10 56.08 -22.99
C ALA A 48 -61.06 55.20 -23.81
N PRO A 49 -62.38 55.46 -23.77
CA PRO A 49 -63.31 54.81 -24.67
C PRO A 49 -63.11 55.29 -26.12
N PHE A 50 -63.49 54.46 -27.09
CA PHE A 50 -63.43 54.82 -28.51
C PHE A 50 -64.46 55.90 -28.85
N ASP A 51 -64.13 56.75 -29.82
CA ASP A 51 -65.06 57.73 -30.36
C ASP A 51 -65.85 57.13 -31.53
N ALA A 52 -66.90 56.35 -31.21
CA ALA A 52 -67.77 55.69 -32.17
C ALA A 52 -69.23 56.14 -32.03
N GLU A 53 -69.98 56.16 -33.15
CA GLU A 53 -71.42 56.50 -33.16
C GLU A 53 -72.30 55.38 -32.60
N ASP A 54 -71.84 54.13 -32.64
CA ASP A 54 -72.53 52.96 -32.10
C ASP A 54 -72.01 52.64 -30.69
N ALA A 55 -72.90 52.61 -29.70
CA ALA A 55 -72.58 52.36 -28.29
C ALA A 55 -71.77 51.06 -28.09
N SER A 56 -72.01 50.02 -28.91
CA SER A 56 -71.31 48.74 -28.82
C SER A 56 -69.83 48.81 -29.20
N HIS A 57 -69.43 49.82 -29.96
CA HIS A 57 -68.05 50.07 -30.39
C HIS A 57 -67.34 51.15 -29.57
N THR A 58 -67.94 51.65 -28.48
CA THR A 58 -67.31 52.69 -27.65
C THR A 58 -66.44 52.14 -26.52
N GLN A 59 -66.35 50.82 -26.34
CA GLN A 59 -65.69 50.20 -25.19
C GLN A 59 -64.19 50.01 -25.40
N ALA A 60 -63.36 50.30 -24.39
CA ALA A 60 -61.94 49.95 -24.37
C ALA A 60 -61.57 49.17 -23.10
N LEU A 61 -60.61 48.26 -23.19
CA LEU A 61 -60.19 47.37 -22.10
C LEU A 61 -58.68 47.45 -21.88
N ALA A 62 -58.25 47.47 -20.62
CA ALA A 62 -56.85 47.40 -20.27
C ALA A 62 -56.60 46.45 -19.10
N LEU A 63 -55.51 45.70 -19.16
CA LEU A 63 -54.93 44.95 -18.06
C LEU A 63 -53.52 45.48 -17.85
N VAL A 64 -53.31 46.25 -16.78
CA VAL A 64 -52.06 47.00 -16.53
C VAL A 64 -51.58 46.80 -15.08
N PRO A 65 -50.31 47.10 -14.74
CA PRO A 65 -49.85 46.96 -13.36
C PRO A 65 -50.46 48.06 -12.48
N HIS A 66 -50.69 47.76 -11.20
CA HIS A 66 -51.11 48.79 -10.25
C HIS A 66 -49.97 49.81 -10.07
N PRO A 67 -50.23 51.13 -10.08
CA PRO A 67 -49.18 52.15 -10.08
C PRO A 67 -48.32 52.16 -8.81
N THR A 68 -48.86 51.69 -7.69
CA THR A 68 -48.20 51.77 -6.37
C THR A 68 -48.06 50.45 -5.64
N GLU A 69 -48.77 49.39 -6.07
CA GLU A 69 -48.79 48.10 -5.36
C GLU A 69 -48.13 47.05 -6.24
N ALA A 70 -46.99 46.54 -5.77
CA ALA A 70 -46.34 45.42 -6.43
C ALA A 70 -47.24 44.18 -6.40
N ASP A 71 -47.20 43.38 -7.47
CA ASP A 71 -47.98 42.14 -7.63
C ASP A 71 -49.52 42.28 -7.62
N THR A 72 -50.01 43.52 -7.67
CA THR A 72 -51.41 43.88 -7.94
C THR A 72 -51.52 44.40 -9.38
N PHE A 73 -52.58 44.00 -10.08
CA PHE A 73 -52.89 44.43 -11.44
C PHE A 73 -54.27 45.06 -11.49
N VAL A 74 -54.50 45.94 -12.46
CA VAL A 74 -55.79 46.59 -12.67
C VAL A 74 -56.35 46.16 -14.01
N LEU A 75 -57.53 45.54 -13.95
CA LEU A 75 -58.38 45.35 -15.11
C LEU A 75 -59.35 46.53 -15.20
N ALA A 76 -59.26 47.28 -16.28
CA ALA A 76 -60.01 48.50 -16.53
C ALA A 76 -60.88 48.34 -17.77
N LEU A 77 -62.16 48.70 -17.67
CA LEU A 77 -63.07 48.86 -18.82
C LEU A 77 -63.53 50.30 -18.87
N ALA A 78 -63.40 50.93 -20.04
CA ALA A 78 -63.93 52.25 -20.35
C ALA A 78 -65.08 52.12 -21.33
N GLU A 79 -66.17 52.83 -21.09
CA GLU A 79 -67.35 52.88 -21.95
C GLU A 79 -67.85 54.33 -22.05
N LYS A 80 -68.36 54.74 -23.22
CA LYS A 80 -68.90 56.09 -23.44
C LYS A 80 -70.43 56.04 -23.37
N GLU A 81 -71.02 56.80 -22.44
CA GLU A 81 -72.47 56.96 -22.32
C GLU A 81 -72.79 58.45 -22.11
N ASP A 82 -73.68 59.03 -22.91
CA ASP A 82 -74.16 60.43 -22.79
C ASP A 82 -73.05 61.49 -22.54
N GLU A 83 -71.96 61.46 -23.34
CA GLU A 83 -70.77 62.33 -23.23
C GLU A 83 -69.94 62.18 -21.94
N GLN A 84 -70.20 61.14 -21.15
CA GLN A 84 -69.37 60.72 -20.03
C GLN A 84 -68.63 59.43 -20.34
N ALA A 85 -67.39 59.33 -19.86
CA ALA A 85 -66.66 58.07 -19.83
C ALA A 85 -66.93 57.37 -18.50
N HIS A 86 -67.53 56.19 -18.55
CA HIS A 86 -67.68 55.28 -17.42
C HIS A 86 -66.49 54.35 -17.36
N LEU A 87 -65.82 54.32 -16.21
CA LEU A 87 -64.64 53.51 -15.96
C LEU A 87 -64.91 52.52 -14.84
N HIS A 88 -64.69 51.24 -15.14
CA HIS A 88 -64.81 50.13 -14.20
C HIS A 88 -63.41 49.57 -13.94
N TYR A 89 -62.94 49.69 -12.69
CA TYR A 89 -61.66 49.16 -12.23
C TYR A 89 -61.85 47.95 -11.34
N ILE A 90 -61.12 46.87 -11.65
CA ILE A 90 -61.08 45.63 -10.88
C ILE A 90 -59.64 45.36 -10.48
N LEU A 91 -59.38 45.20 -9.18
CA LEU A 91 -58.08 44.85 -8.65
C LEU A 91 -57.88 43.34 -8.70
N LEU A 92 -56.81 42.91 -9.36
CA LEU A 92 -56.43 41.51 -9.52
C LEU A 92 -55.13 41.24 -8.76
N SER A 93 -55.14 40.25 -7.88
CA SER A 93 -53.90 39.69 -7.35
C SER A 93 -53.17 38.88 -8.43
N LEU A 94 -51.87 38.63 -8.25
CA LEU A 94 -51.09 37.73 -9.08
C LEU A 94 -51.78 36.36 -9.27
N GLU A 95 -52.32 35.78 -8.20
CA GLU A 95 -53.04 34.50 -8.25
C GLU A 95 -54.32 34.57 -9.10
N ALA A 96 -55.09 35.65 -8.97
CA ALA A 96 -56.32 35.85 -9.74
C ALA A 96 -56.00 36.03 -11.24
N ARG A 97 -54.93 36.76 -11.55
CA ARG A 97 -54.45 36.93 -12.94
C ARG A 97 -53.98 35.61 -13.54
N ASP A 98 -53.21 34.81 -12.80
CA ASP A 98 -52.72 33.52 -13.28
C ASP A 98 -53.87 32.50 -13.42
N ALA A 99 -54.90 32.58 -12.58
CA ALA A 99 -56.12 31.78 -12.71
C ALA A 99 -56.92 32.09 -14.01
N LEU A 100 -56.82 33.31 -14.52
CA LEU A 100 -57.41 33.70 -15.81
C LEU A 100 -56.63 33.14 -17.02
N LYS A 101 -55.40 32.62 -16.83
CA LYS A 101 -54.59 31.92 -17.84
C LYS A 101 -54.36 32.70 -19.15
N GLY A 102 -54.49 34.03 -19.12
CA GLY A 102 -54.45 34.89 -20.31
C GLY A 102 -55.61 34.66 -21.29
N ASP A 103 -56.76 34.19 -20.81
CA ASP A 103 -57.98 34.02 -21.60
C ASP A 103 -58.74 35.36 -21.66
N LEU A 104 -58.66 36.05 -22.80
CA LEU A 104 -59.27 37.37 -22.95
C LEU A 104 -60.80 37.31 -22.89
N SER A 105 -61.41 36.17 -23.23
CA SER A 105 -62.86 36.00 -23.12
C SER A 105 -63.31 36.05 -21.67
N ARG A 106 -62.53 35.48 -20.74
CA ARG A 106 -62.78 35.55 -19.29
C ARG A 106 -62.52 36.92 -18.73
N ILE A 107 -61.44 37.55 -19.17
CA ILE A 107 -61.09 38.92 -18.76
C ILE A 107 -62.22 39.87 -19.16
N ARG A 108 -62.72 39.77 -20.40
CA ARG A 108 -63.87 40.56 -20.87
C ARG A 108 -65.14 40.29 -20.05
N LYS A 109 -65.50 39.01 -19.82
CA LYS A 109 -66.66 38.64 -18.99
C LYS A 109 -66.58 39.21 -17.58
N LEU A 110 -65.38 39.23 -17.00
CA LEU A 110 -65.13 39.77 -15.66
C LEU A 110 -65.29 41.30 -15.64
N ALA A 111 -64.88 41.99 -16.71
CA ALA A 111 -64.99 43.44 -16.83
C ALA A 111 -66.41 43.94 -17.13
N GLN A 112 -67.22 43.15 -17.85
CA GLN A 112 -68.58 43.50 -18.31
C GLN A 112 -69.70 43.28 -17.26
N VAL A 113 -69.37 43.15 -15.97
CA VAL A 113 -70.39 43.03 -14.92
C VAL A 113 -71.26 44.29 -14.91
N PRO A 114 -72.60 44.18 -15.05
CA PRO A 114 -73.45 45.30 -15.41
C PRO A 114 -73.39 46.45 -14.40
N ILE A 115 -73.04 47.63 -14.91
CA ILE A 115 -73.15 48.90 -14.21
C ILE A 115 -74.64 49.15 -13.97
N ARG A 116 -75.10 49.02 -12.72
CA ARG A 116 -76.46 49.48 -12.39
C ARG A 116 -76.41 51.00 -12.38
N ALA A 117 -76.87 51.63 -13.46
CA ALA A 117 -77.16 53.06 -13.52
C ALA A 117 -78.28 53.41 -12.52
N GLY A 118 -77.92 53.44 -11.25
CA GLY A 118 -78.77 53.93 -10.18
C GLY A 118 -78.41 55.38 -9.91
N THR A 119 -79.41 56.22 -9.64
CA THR A 119 -79.26 57.64 -9.24
C THR A 119 -78.54 57.86 -7.90
N VAL A 120 -77.83 56.85 -7.38
CA VAL A 120 -77.18 56.85 -6.06
C VAL A 120 -75.67 56.77 -6.27
N THR A 121 -74.97 57.85 -5.89
CA THR A 121 -73.51 57.91 -5.84
C THR A 121 -72.97 57.12 -4.64
N ASP A 122 -71.79 56.49 -4.79
CA ASP A 122 -71.11 55.65 -3.77
C ASP A 122 -71.93 54.45 -3.27
N ALA A 123 -72.62 53.74 -4.18
CA ALA A 123 -73.35 52.52 -3.83
C ALA A 123 -72.39 51.36 -3.49
N PRO A 124 -72.65 50.56 -2.43
CA PRO A 124 -71.84 49.37 -2.14
C PRO A 124 -72.04 48.30 -3.21
N LEU A 125 -70.94 47.81 -3.79
CA LEU A 125 -70.92 46.71 -4.75
C LEU A 125 -70.54 45.38 -4.09
N ASP A 126 -71.13 44.29 -4.57
CA ASP A 126 -70.74 42.93 -4.16
C ASP A 126 -69.40 42.56 -4.80
N PRO A 127 -68.44 41.98 -4.06
CA PRO A 127 -67.16 41.55 -4.62
C PRO A 127 -67.32 40.57 -5.79
N LEU A 128 -66.47 40.70 -6.81
CA LEU A 128 -66.46 39.78 -7.94
C LEU A 128 -65.69 38.50 -7.59
N THR A 129 -65.92 37.43 -8.35
CA THR A 129 -65.14 36.20 -8.26
C THR A 129 -64.57 35.86 -9.63
N VAL A 130 -63.38 35.29 -9.66
CA VAL A 130 -62.77 34.80 -10.90
C VAL A 130 -63.71 33.73 -11.50
N PRO A 131 -64.14 33.85 -12.78
CA PRO A 131 -65.03 32.88 -13.39
C PRO A 131 -64.45 31.46 -13.33
N ASP A 132 -65.31 30.47 -13.09
CA ASP A 132 -64.95 29.07 -13.26
C ASP A 132 -64.38 28.83 -14.66
N PRO A 133 -63.44 27.89 -14.83
CA PRO A 133 -62.82 27.68 -16.12
C PRO A 133 -63.83 27.18 -17.15
N ASP A 134 -64.13 28.02 -18.15
CA ASP A 134 -64.78 27.58 -19.39
C ASP A 134 -63.99 26.41 -20.02
N PRO A 135 -64.67 25.47 -20.71
CA PRO A 135 -63.98 24.39 -21.41
C PRO A 135 -63.00 24.94 -22.45
N VAL A 136 -61.77 24.41 -22.40
CA VAL A 136 -60.65 24.51 -23.35
C VAL A 136 -60.72 25.67 -24.36
N ILE A 137 -59.82 26.66 -24.20
CA ILE A 137 -59.53 27.64 -25.26
C ILE A 137 -59.21 26.87 -26.54
N ASP A 138 -60.01 27.05 -27.58
CA ASP A 138 -59.75 26.45 -28.89
C ASP A 138 -58.55 27.17 -29.53
N ARG A 139 -57.35 26.66 -29.25
CA ARG A 139 -56.08 27.21 -29.76
C ARG A 139 -56.06 27.20 -31.29
N LYS A 140 -56.66 26.18 -31.92
CA LYS A 140 -56.74 26.08 -33.38
C LYS A 140 -57.61 27.19 -33.95
N ALA A 141 -58.82 27.37 -33.44
CA ALA A 141 -59.71 28.42 -33.91
C ALA A 141 -59.10 29.83 -33.71
N ASN A 142 -58.43 30.07 -32.59
CA ASN A 142 -57.78 31.36 -32.32
C ASN A 142 -56.58 31.64 -33.24
N LEU A 143 -55.78 30.62 -33.60
CA LEU A 143 -54.68 30.78 -34.55
C LEU A 143 -55.18 30.93 -35.99
N GLN A 144 -56.29 30.29 -36.36
CA GLN A 144 -56.98 30.53 -37.63
C GLN A 144 -57.50 31.97 -37.71
N ALA A 145 -58.19 32.42 -36.67
CA ALA A 145 -58.62 33.79 -36.51
C ALA A 145 -57.46 34.79 -36.63
N LEU A 146 -56.32 34.51 -35.98
CA LEU A 146 -55.12 35.34 -36.13
C LEU A 146 -54.66 35.38 -37.58
N ARG A 147 -54.54 34.22 -38.24
CA ARG A 147 -54.13 34.13 -39.64
C ARG A 147 -55.05 34.95 -40.55
N ASP A 148 -56.36 34.87 -40.35
CA ASP A 148 -57.34 35.60 -41.16
C ASP A 148 -57.26 37.13 -40.97
N LEU A 149 -56.73 37.60 -39.82
CA LEU A 149 -56.50 39.03 -39.55
C LEU A 149 -55.21 39.58 -40.17
N LEU A 150 -54.24 38.73 -40.52
CA LEU A 150 -52.94 39.17 -41.03
C LEU A 150 -53.00 39.48 -42.53
N PRO A 151 -52.21 40.46 -43.02
CA PRO A 151 -52.02 40.66 -44.44
C PRO A 151 -51.58 39.37 -45.14
N ASP A 152 -52.28 39.00 -46.22
CA ASP A 152 -52.07 37.77 -46.99
C ASP A 152 -52.12 36.44 -46.20
N GLY A 153 -52.58 36.47 -44.94
CA GLY A 153 -52.56 35.31 -44.05
C GLY A 153 -51.16 34.82 -43.69
N ASP A 154 -50.15 35.70 -43.71
CA ASP A 154 -48.76 35.36 -43.44
C ASP A 154 -48.47 35.21 -41.94
N MET A 155 -48.23 33.97 -41.50
CA MET A 155 -47.87 33.69 -40.11
C MET A 155 -46.49 34.22 -39.70
N GLN A 156 -45.58 34.49 -40.65
CA GLN A 156 -44.29 35.11 -40.31
C GLN A 156 -44.51 36.52 -39.75
N THR A 157 -45.50 37.25 -40.27
CA THR A 157 -45.94 38.53 -39.69
C THR A 157 -46.39 38.36 -38.24
N ALA A 158 -47.15 37.31 -37.90
CA ALA A 158 -47.51 37.02 -36.51
C ALA A 158 -46.29 36.68 -35.62
N PHE A 159 -45.31 35.94 -36.14
CA PHE A 159 -44.07 35.67 -35.40
C PHE A 159 -43.24 36.93 -35.19
N ALA A 160 -43.16 37.82 -36.17
CA ALA A 160 -42.48 39.10 -36.02
C ALA A 160 -43.21 40.00 -35.01
N LEU A 161 -44.54 40.04 -35.02
CA LEU A 161 -45.35 40.73 -33.99
C LEU A 161 -45.10 40.12 -32.60
N LEU A 162 -44.98 38.80 -32.48
CA LEU A 162 -44.59 38.14 -31.23
C LEU A 162 -43.15 38.50 -30.83
N GLY A 163 -42.23 38.62 -31.79
CA GLY A 163 -40.87 39.09 -31.55
C GLY A 163 -40.82 40.52 -31.01
N ALA A 164 -41.68 41.40 -31.54
CA ALA A 164 -41.84 42.76 -31.03
C ALA A 164 -42.50 42.77 -29.64
N LEU A 165 -43.49 41.91 -29.40
CA LEU A 165 -44.12 41.72 -28.09
C LEU A 165 -43.12 41.29 -27.00
N LEU A 166 -42.13 40.47 -27.36
CA LEU A 166 -41.10 39.97 -26.45
C LEU A 166 -39.85 40.88 -26.41
N HIS A 167 -39.88 42.03 -27.07
CA HIS A 167 -38.81 43.01 -27.03
C HIS A 167 -38.80 43.74 -25.66
N PRO A 168 -37.66 44.27 -25.20
CA PRO A 168 -37.61 45.09 -23.98
C PRO A 168 -38.49 46.36 -24.04
N ASP A 169 -38.69 46.92 -25.24
CA ASP A 169 -39.58 48.05 -25.46
C ASP A 169 -41.02 47.57 -25.73
N PRO A 170 -42.05 48.16 -25.10
CA PRO A 170 -43.46 47.87 -25.37
C PRO A 170 -43.86 47.96 -26.84
N LEU A 171 -44.73 47.03 -27.27
CA LEU A 171 -45.33 47.07 -28.58
C LEU A 171 -46.42 48.15 -28.65
N HIS A 172 -46.23 49.15 -29.52
CA HIS A 172 -47.19 50.22 -29.74
C HIS A 172 -47.76 50.13 -31.16
N ILE A 173 -49.06 49.88 -31.28
CA ILE A 173 -49.77 49.66 -32.55
C ILE A 173 -50.67 50.87 -32.82
N SER A 174 -50.39 51.60 -33.90
CA SER A 174 -51.19 52.74 -34.36
C SER A 174 -52.02 52.36 -35.59
N ASN A 175 -53.13 53.08 -35.81
CA ASN A 175 -54.01 52.91 -36.98
C ASN A 175 -54.60 51.50 -37.12
N TYR A 176 -54.78 50.78 -36.00
CA TYR A 176 -55.55 49.53 -35.98
C TYR A 176 -57.05 49.85 -35.86
N GLU A 177 -57.91 48.94 -36.33
CA GLU A 177 -59.37 49.09 -36.25
C GLU A 177 -59.84 49.53 -34.85
N ALA A 178 -60.65 50.58 -34.78
CA ALA A 178 -61.20 51.14 -33.54
C ALA A 178 -62.37 50.29 -33.02
N ASP A 179 -62.12 48.99 -32.88
CA ASP A 179 -63.07 47.99 -32.41
C ASP A 179 -62.41 47.12 -31.32
N LEU A 180 -63.12 46.95 -30.20
CA LEU A 180 -62.62 46.18 -29.07
C LEU A 180 -62.44 44.71 -29.44
N ASP A 181 -63.36 44.15 -30.22
CA ASP A 181 -63.34 42.72 -30.56
C ASP A 181 -62.19 42.41 -31.52
N ALA A 182 -61.96 43.24 -32.53
CA ALA A 182 -60.83 43.14 -33.44
C ALA A 182 -59.49 43.25 -32.69
N ARG A 183 -59.34 44.18 -31.74
CA ARG A 183 -58.10 44.35 -30.95
C ARG A 183 -57.87 43.18 -30.00
N LEU A 184 -58.92 42.71 -29.32
CA LEU A 184 -58.82 41.53 -28.45
C LEU A 184 -58.54 40.26 -29.25
N GLN A 185 -59.08 40.10 -30.46
CA GLN A 185 -58.81 38.96 -31.33
C GLN A 185 -57.33 38.90 -31.75
N LEU A 186 -56.72 40.04 -32.10
CA LEU A 186 -55.29 40.13 -32.38
C LEU A 186 -54.45 39.74 -31.15
N ILE A 187 -54.74 40.33 -29.99
CA ILE A 187 -54.02 40.01 -28.74
C ILE A 187 -54.19 38.51 -28.42
N GLN A 188 -55.41 37.98 -28.46
CA GLN A 188 -55.70 36.59 -28.14
C GLN A 188 -54.97 35.62 -29.09
N GLY A 189 -54.89 35.97 -30.37
CA GLY A 189 -54.12 35.24 -31.37
C GLY A 189 -52.63 35.17 -31.02
N LEU A 190 -52.01 36.32 -30.74
CA LEU A 190 -50.60 36.40 -30.33
C LEU A 190 -50.34 35.63 -29.04
N LEU A 191 -51.23 35.75 -28.04
CA LEU A 191 -51.13 34.98 -26.81
C LEU A 191 -51.26 33.47 -27.05
N CYS A 192 -52.00 33.03 -28.08
CA CYS A 192 -52.09 31.60 -28.40
C CYS A 192 -50.78 30.98 -28.86
N LEU A 193 -49.83 31.79 -29.35
CA LEU A 193 -48.47 31.36 -29.69
C LEU A 193 -47.58 31.15 -28.47
N LEU A 194 -47.96 31.66 -27.29
CA LEU A 194 -47.20 31.51 -26.05
C LEU A 194 -47.73 30.33 -25.21
N PRO A 195 -46.91 29.72 -24.33
CA PRO A 195 -47.42 28.82 -23.30
C PRO A 195 -48.24 29.59 -22.25
N VAL A 196 -49.21 28.93 -21.61
CA VAL A 196 -50.14 29.56 -20.64
C VAL A 196 -49.41 30.33 -19.54
N SER A 197 -48.30 29.80 -19.02
CA SER A 197 -47.48 30.43 -17.98
C SER A 197 -46.83 31.76 -18.41
N ALA A 198 -46.69 32.00 -19.71
CA ALA A 198 -46.24 33.27 -20.26
C ALA A 198 -47.43 34.19 -20.61
N ARG A 199 -48.55 33.62 -21.10
CA ARG A 199 -49.74 34.39 -21.48
C ARG A 199 -50.27 35.26 -20.35
N SER A 200 -50.35 34.73 -19.14
CA SER A 200 -50.90 35.47 -17.98
C SER A 200 -50.07 36.69 -17.59
N ARG A 201 -48.85 36.81 -18.10
CA ARG A 201 -47.92 37.91 -17.77
C ARG A 201 -47.97 39.06 -18.77
N ILE A 202 -48.61 38.88 -19.93
CA ILE A 202 -48.70 39.92 -20.94
C ILE A 202 -49.80 40.91 -20.53
N LEU A 203 -49.41 42.16 -20.34
CA LEU A 203 -50.28 43.28 -20.03
C LEU A 203 -50.59 44.02 -21.33
N PHE A 204 -51.80 44.56 -21.43
CA PHE A 204 -52.25 45.22 -22.65
C PHE A 204 -53.18 46.39 -22.35
N ASN A 205 -53.25 47.33 -23.28
CA ASN A 205 -54.23 48.42 -23.29
C ASN A 205 -54.78 48.56 -24.71
N THR A 206 -56.09 48.33 -24.90
CA THR A 206 -56.71 48.36 -26.21
C THR A 206 -56.98 49.76 -26.73
N HIS A 207 -56.85 50.84 -25.94
CA HIS A 207 -56.92 52.22 -26.42
C HIS A 207 -56.39 53.18 -25.34
N THR A 208 -55.17 53.68 -25.51
CA THR A 208 -54.54 54.58 -24.53
C THR A 208 -54.48 56.01 -25.07
N LEU A 209 -54.60 57.00 -24.18
CA LEU A 209 -54.29 58.39 -24.51
C LEU A 209 -52.79 58.62 -24.53
N THR A 210 -52.08 57.95 -23.62
CA THR A 210 -50.64 58.09 -23.43
C THR A 210 -49.99 56.71 -23.25
N ALA A 211 -48.93 56.43 -23.99
CA ALA A 211 -48.22 55.15 -23.90
C ALA A 211 -47.45 55.00 -22.58
N GLN A 212 -47.46 53.78 -22.03
CA GLN A 212 -46.86 53.39 -20.74
C GLN A 212 -45.70 52.41 -20.93
N PRO A 213 -44.59 52.57 -20.19
CA PRO A 213 -43.42 51.69 -20.35
C PRO A 213 -43.64 50.24 -19.85
N ASN A 214 -44.63 50.00 -18.97
CA ASN A 214 -44.81 48.71 -18.30
C ASN A 214 -45.97 47.87 -18.87
N VAL A 215 -46.54 48.26 -20.01
CA VAL A 215 -47.65 47.56 -20.68
C VAL A 215 -47.16 47.04 -22.01
N GLN A 216 -47.09 45.72 -22.19
CA GLN A 216 -46.40 45.12 -23.33
C GLN A 216 -47.10 45.34 -24.68
N ILE A 217 -48.43 45.47 -24.71
CA ILE A 217 -49.19 45.76 -25.94
C ILE A 217 -50.05 47.00 -25.72
N GLN A 218 -49.90 48.01 -26.57
CA GLN A 218 -50.67 49.23 -26.47
C GLN A 218 -51.14 49.66 -27.85
N PHE A 219 -52.38 50.13 -27.92
CA PHE A 219 -52.94 50.65 -29.15
C PHE A 219 -53.19 52.15 -29.02
N ASP A 220 -52.77 52.88 -30.05
CA ASP A 220 -52.87 54.34 -30.18
C ASP A 220 -52.25 55.12 -29.00
N GLY A 221 -52.50 56.43 -28.95
CA GLY A 221 -52.01 57.32 -27.89
C GLY A 221 -50.65 57.95 -28.18
N GLU A 222 -50.42 59.10 -27.54
CA GLU A 222 -49.16 59.83 -27.62
C GLU A 222 -48.07 59.10 -26.84
N VAL A 223 -46.88 58.99 -27.42
CA VAL A 223 -45.71 58.43 -26.72
C VAL A 223 -45.00 59.57 -25.97
N PRO A 224 -44.96 59.56 -24.62
CA PRO A 224 -44.30 60.61 -23.86
C PRO A 224 -42.82 60.75 -24.19
N GLU A 225 -42.30 61.97 -24.05
CA GLU A 225 -40.85 62.20 -24.11
C GLU A 225 -40.13 61.33 -23.06
N GLY A 226 -39.18 60.50 -23.52
CA GLY A 226 -38.38 59.62 -22.67
C GLY A 226 -38.93 58.20 -22.48
N VAL A 227 -40.12 57.88 -23.02
CA VAL A 227 -40.64 56.50 -23.09
C VAL A 227 -40.22 55.87 -24.41
N SER A 228 -39.48 54.76 -24.33
CA SER A 228 -39.11 53.96 -25.50
C SER A 228 -40.21 52.94 -25.78
N VAL A 229 -40.67 52.88 -27.04
CA VAL A 229 -41.66 51.91 -27.52
C VAL A 229 -41.18 51.33 -28.85
N TYR A 230 -41.71 50.17 -29.22
CA TYR A 230 -41.57 49.59 -30.54
C TYR A 230 -42.80 49.96 -31.40
N PRO A 231 -42.72 51.01 -32.24
CA PRO A 231 -43.87 51.51 -32.98
C PRO A 231 -44.18 50.65 -34.21
N ILE A 232 -45.47 50.38 -34.42
CA ILE A 232 -46.01 49.71 -35.59
C ILE A 232 -47.19 50.54 -36.11
N ASP A 233 -47.12 50.91 -37.38
CA ASP A 233 -48.28 51.40 -38.12
C ASP A 233 -48.97 50.22 -38.80
N TRP A 234 -50.20 49.91 -38.42
CA TRP A 234 -50.93 48.75 -38.93
C TRP A 234 -51.31 48.90 -40.41
N GLU A 235 -51.64 50.11 -40.87
CA GLU A 235 -51.99 50.36 -42.28
C GLU A 235 -50.77 50.19 -43.21
N HIS A 236 -49.57 50.48 -42.69
CA HIS A 236 -48.31 50.39 -43.43
C HIS A 236 -47.36 49.39 -42.77
N LEU A 237 -47.86 48.18 -42.48
CA LEU A 237 -47.16 47.18 -41.71
C LEU A 237 -45.76 46.85 -42.30
N GLN A 238 -44.72 47.33 -41.63
CA GLN A 238 -43.31 47.06 -41.98
C GLN A 238 -42.59 46.53 -40.74
N LEU A 239 -42.45 45.21 -40.67
CA LEU A 239 -41.74 44.55 -39.57
C LEU A 239 -40.31 44.23 -39.98
N SER A 240 -39.37 44.49 -39.06
CA SER A 240 -37.97 44.11 -39.29
C SER A 240 -37.82 42.60 -39.27
N GLY A 241 -37.19 42.02 -40.29
CA GLY A 241 -36.86 40.60 -40.32
C GLY A 241 -35.97 40.15 -39.15
N THR A 242 -35.28 41.09 -38.48
CA THR A 242 -34.51 40.78 -37.26
C THR A 242 -35.39 40.30 -36.11
N LEU A 243 -36.66 40.68 -36.05
CA LEU A 243 -37.60 40.25 -35.02
C LEU A 243 -37.88 38.74 -35.05
N LEU A 244 -37.80 38.14 -36.25
CA LEU A 244 -37.94 36.70 -36.41
C LEU A 244 -36.79 35.91 -35.77
N THR A 245 -35.64 36.56 -35.55
CA THR A 245 -34.43 35.90 -35.01
C THR A 245 -33.97 36.46 -33.67
N ALA A 246 -34.51 37.61 -33.22
CA ALA A 246 -34.06 38.30 -32.01
C ALA A 246 -34.35 37.51 -30.73
N ASN A 247 -35.43 36.73 -30.73
CA ASN A 247 -35.81 35.86 -29.62
C ASN A 247 -35.73 34.40 -30.05
N ALA A 248 -35.02 33.56 -29.30
CA ALA A 248 -34.81 32.15 -29.63
C ALA A 248 -36.13 31.35 -29.71
N TYR A 249 -37.15 31.72 -28.92
CA TYR A 249 -38.47 31.11 -29.00
C TYR A 249 -39.17 31.43 -30.33
N VAL A 250 -39.13 32.69 -30.74
CA VAL A 250 -39.74 33.16 -32.00
C VAL A 250 -39.00 32.56 -33.20
N ALA A 251 -37.67 32.56 -33.17
CA ALA A 251 -36.83 31.94 -34.18
C ALA A 251 -37.17 30.46 -34.35
N TYR A 252 -37.40 29.77 -33.24
CA TYR A 252 -37.82 28.38 -33.25
C TYR A 252 -39.20 28.20 -33.89
N LEU A 253 -40.22 28.96 -33.45
CA LEU A 253 -41.57 28.89 -34.03
C LEU A 253 -41.57 29.17 -35.54
N ASN A 254 -40.81 30.18 -35.97
CA ASN A 254 -40.66 30.52 -37.39
C ASN A 254 -39.98 29.39 -38.19
N ASN A 255 -39.02 28.68 -37.61
CA ASN A 255 -38.31 27.58 -38.27
C ASN A 255 -39.16 26.29 -38.37
N VAL A 256 -40.03 26.03 -37.39
CA VAL A 256 -40.87 24.82 -37.37
C VAL A 256 -42.21 24.98 -38.07
N TRP A 257 -42.58 26.20 -38.47
CA TRP A 257 -43.79 26.48 -39.22
C TRP A 257 -43.67 25.98 -40.66
N ASP A 258 -44.62 25.15 -41.08
CA ASP A 258 -44.67 24.47 -42.39
C ASP A 258 -46.00 24.67 -43.12
N GLU A 259 -46.73 25.75 -42.80
CA GLU A 259 -48.08 26.06 -43.29
C GLU A 259 -49.22 25.15 -42.79
N ASP A 260 -48.93 24.18 -41.91
CA ASP A 260 -49.93 23.30 -41.26
C ASP A 260 -50.27 23.75 -39.83
N ILE A 261 -51.46 24.32 -39.64
CA ILE A 261 -51.96 24.75 -38.33
C ILE A 261 -52.15 23.58 -37.37
N ASP A 262 -52.58 22.40 -37.85
CA ASP A 262 -52.84 21.24 -36.98
C ASP A 262 -51.53 20.66 -36.43
N ALA A 263 -50.51 20.54 -37.28
CA ALA A 263 -49.16 20.15 -36.85
C ALA A 263 -48.55 21.17 -35.89
N PHE A 264 -48.74 22.46 -36.16
CA PHE A 264 -48.22 23.54 -35.33
C PHE A 264 -48.90 23.62 -33.95
N VAL A 265 -50.22 23.41 -33.88
CA VAL A 265 -50.94 23.32 -32.59
C VAL A 265 -50.41 22.14 -31.77
N THR A 266 -50.18 20.99 -32.40
CA THR A 266 -49.61 19.81 -31.73
C THR A 266 -48.22 20.12 -31.15
N LEU A 267 -47.39 20.87 -31.87
CA LEU A 267 -46.09 21.34 -31.39
C LEU A 267 -46.23 22.27 -30.18
N LEU A 268 -47.12 23.27 -30.25
CA LEU A 268 -47.35 24.19 -29.13
C LEU A 268 -47.93 23.49 -27.90
N ASP A 269 -48.71 22.41 -28.09
CA ASP A 269 -49.25 21.59 -27.01
C ASP A 269 -48.16 20.73 -26.36
N ALA A 270 -47.25 20.15 -27.16
CA ALA A 270 -46.10 19.43 -26.64
C ALA A 270 -45.23 20.35 -25.75
N MET A 271 -44.97 21.59 -26.20
CA MET A 271 -44.25 22.60 -25.44
C MET A 271 -44.95 23.00 -24.13
N ALA A 272 -46.28 22.97 -24.12
CA ALA A 272 -47.06 23.33 -22.94
C ALA A 272 -46.90 22.34 -21.77
N SER A 273 -46.50 21.10 -22.03
CA SER A 273 -46.35 20.07 -20.99
C SER A 273 -45.24 20.38 -19.96
N TYR A 274 -44.14 20.99 -20.40
CA TYR A 274 -42.98 21.33 -19.58
C TYR A 274 -42.80 22.84 -19.34
N ALA A 275 -43.57 23.69 -20.05
CA ALA A 275 -43.51 25.13 -19.89
C ALA A 275 -43.73 25.65 -18.45
N PRO A 276 -44.67 25.10 -17.63
CA PRO A 276 -44.89 25.63 -16.28
C PRO A 276 -43.66 25.53 -15.38
N ILE A 277 -42.90 24.44 -15.49
CA ILE A 277 -41.72 24.20 -14.67
C ILE A 277 -40.55 25.06 -15.16
N LEU A 278 -40.31 25.13 -16.47
CA LEU A 278 -39.23 25.95 -17.02
C LEU A 278 -39.46 27.46 -16.82
N MET A 279 -40.71 27.94 -16.97
CA MET A 279 -41.07 29.35 -16.72
C MET A 279 -41.10 29.72 -15.23
N ALA A 280 -41.15 28.74 -14.33
CA ALA A 280 -41.03 28.96 -12.89
C ALA A 280 -39.57 29.18 -12.48
N GLN A 281 -38.62 28.57 -13.18
CA GLN A 281 -37.19 28.77 -12.95
C GLN A 281 -36.72 30.10 -13.55
N GLU A 282 -37.07 30.36 -14.82
CA GLU A 282 -36.71 31.57 -15.53
C GLU A 282 -37.96 32.27 -16.06
N PRO A 283 -38.52 33.26 -15.34
CA PRO A 283 -39.80 33.86 -15.69
C PRO A 283 -39.76 34.84 -16.88
N SER A 284 -38.60 34.97 -17.53
CA SER A 284 -38.30 35.92 -18.61
C SER A 284 -38.39 35.26 -20.00
N THR A 285 -37.93 35.98 -21.02
CA THR A 285 -37.72 35.46 -22.38
C THR A 285 -36.72 34.30 -22.43
N GLU A 286 -35.87 34.14 -21.42
CA GLU A 286 -34.94 33.01 -21.30
C GLU A 286 -35.64 31.69 -20.98
N GLY A 287 -36.72 31.72 -20.19
CA GLY A 287 -37.58 30.56 -19.96
C GLY A 287 -38.26 30.08 -21.24
N LEU A 288 -38.73 31.01 -22.07
CA LEU A 288 -39.26 30.69 -23.41
C LEU A 288 -38.17 30.10 -24.31
N ALA A 289 -36.95 30.65 -24.29
CA ALA A 289 -35.82 30.08 -25.02
C ALA A 289 -35.49 28.64 -24.56
N ALA A 290 -35.58 28.35 -23.25
CA ALA A 290 -35.38 27.01 -22.72
C ALA A 290 -36.46 26.02 -23.21
N ILE A 291 -37.72 26.44 -23.27
CA ILE A 291 -38.83 25.64 -23.82
C ILE A 291 -38.60 25.31 -25.30
N ALA A 292 -38.16 26.29 -26.09
CA ALA A 292 -37.83 26.10 -27.50
C ALA A 292 -36.67 25.13 -27.69
N ARG A 293 -35.54 25.33 -26.98
CA ARG A 293 -34.40 24.41 -27.01
C ARG A 293 -34.79 23.00 -26.62
N ARG A 294 -35.65 22.84 -25.60
CA ARG A 294 -36.15 21.53 -25.19
C ARG A 294 -36.92 20.84 -26.32
N ASN A 295 -37.89 21.52 -26.93
CA ASN A 295 -38.67 20.93 -28.03
C ASN A 295 -37.80 20.60 -29.23
N GLN A 296 -36.86 21.50 -29.55
CA GLN A 296 -35.89 21.30 -30.63
C GLN A 296 -35.07 20.02 -30.39
N GLY A 297 -34.57 19.83 -29.16
CA GLY A 297 -33.87 18.61 -28.75
C GLY A 297 -34.75 17.37 -28.91
N ASP A 298 -35.97 17.40 -28.37
CA ASP A 298 -36.88 16.24 -28.41
C ASP A 298 -37.17 15.82 -29.86
N ARG A 299 -37.45 16.79 -30.74
CA ARG A 299 -37.68 16.54 -32.17
C ARG A 299 -36.43 16.05 -32.90
N ALA A 300 -35.27 16.61 -32.58
CA ALA A 300 -34.02 16.19 -33.19
C ALA A 300 -33.68 14.74 -32.82
N VAL A 301 -33.92 14.33 -31.56
CA VAL A 301 -33.75 12.93 -31.13
C VAL A 301 -34.73 12.00 -31.86
N GLN A 302 -36.00 12.38 -31.92
CA GLN A 302 -37.03 11.58 -32.61
C GLN A 302 -36.78 11.46 -34.12
N SER A 303 -36.22 12.51 -34.73
CA SER A 303 -35.94 12.56 -36.18
C SER A 303 -34.55 12.00 -36.53
N GLY A 304 -33.75 11.58 -35.55
CA GLY A 304 -32.39 11.08 -35.76
C GLY A 304 -31.37 12.15 -36.20
N ILE A 305 -31.68 13.43 -35.99
CA ILE A 305 -30.78 14.57 -36.28
C ILE A 305 -29.64 14.57 -35.25
N GLU A 306 -28.45 14.97 -35.66
CA GLU A 306 -27.29 15.10 -34.78
C GLU A 306 -27.50 16.21 -33.73
N ILE A 307 -27.22 15.86 -32.48
CA ILE A 307 -27.28 16.74 -31.31
C ILE A 307 -25.99 16.53 -30.52
N SER A 308 -25.45 17.61 -29.93
CA SER A 308 -24.26 17.51 -29.09
C SER A 308 -24.54 16.70 -27.81
N THR A 309 -23.51 16.05 -27.29
CA THR A 309 -23.59 15.29 -26.03
C THR A 309 -23.94 16.16 -24.85
N GLN A 310 -23.44 17.39 -24.82
CA GLN A 310 -23.79 18.37 -23.79
C GLN A 310 -25.29 18.69 -23.80
N ASP A 311 -25.89 18.87 -24.98
CA ASP A 311 -27.33 19.14 -25.09
C ASP A 311 -28.16 17.92 -24.68
N LEU A 312 -27.76 16.71 -25.10
CA LEU A 312 -28.42 15.46 -24.71
C LEU A 312 -28.39 15.26 -23.18
N LEU A 313 -27.23 15.44 -22.55
CA LEU A 313 -27.09 15.33 -21.09
C LEU A 313 -27.87 16.43 -20.36
N SER A 314 -27.82 17.68 -20.84
CA SER A 314 -28.55 18.80 -20.22
C SER A 314 -30.07 18.56 -20.16
N VAL A 315 -30.61 17.83 -21.13
CA VAL A 315 -32.02 17.44 -21.20
C VAL A 315 -32.32 16.31 -20.21
N ILE A 316 -31.45 15.30 -20.15
CA ILE A 316 -31.63 14.12 -19.30
C ILE A 316 -31.41 14.43 -17.81
N GLU A 317 -30.49 15.33 -17.50
CA GLU A 317 -30.18 15.79 -16.13
C GLU A 317 -30.98 17.04 -15.74
N GLY A 318 -31.69 17.63 -16.71
CA GLY A 318 -32.50 18.81 -16.53
C GLY A 318 -33.67 18.61 -15.55
N PRO A 319 -34.36 19.70 -15.18
CA PRO A 319 -35.44 19.66 -14.19
C PRO A 319 -36.65 18.81 -14.61
N ILE A 320 -36.73 18.47 -15.89
CA ILE A 320 -37.81 17.68 -16.48
C ILE A 320 -37.16 16.71 -17.48
N PRO A 321 -36.64 15.58 -17.01
CA PRO A 321 -36.10 14.57 -17.91
C PRO A 321 -37.19 14.05 -18.86
N PRO A 322 -36.85 13.63 -20.09
CA PRO A 322 -37.79 12.88 -20.93
C PRO A 322 -38.25 11.62 -20.20
N THR A 323 -39.45 11.14 -20.50
CA THR A 323 -39.99 9.88 -19.98
C THR A 323 -40.11 8.83 -21.09
N ASP A 324 -40.21 7.57 -20.69
CA ASP A 324 -40.61 6.44 -21.54
C ASP A 324 -39.77 6.27 -22.82
N GLU A 325 -40.43 6.22 -23.99
CA GLU A 325 -39.80 5.99 -25.29
C GLU A 325 -38.82 7.10 -25.66
N LEU A 326 -39.14 8.35 -25.30
CA LEU A 326 -38.28 9.49 -25.59
C LEU A 326 -36.99 9.42 -24.77
N TYR A 327 -37.09 9.04 -23.49
CA TYR A 327 -35.92 8.81 -22.64
C TYR A 327 -35.00 7.75 -23.25
N THR A 328 -35.58 6.63 -23.70
CA THR A 328 -34.83 5.56 -24.37
C THR A 328 -34.16 6.03 -25.65
N ALA A 329 -34.83 6.88 -26.45
CA ALA A 329 -34.24 7.45 -27.67
C ALA A 329 -33.05 8.38 -27.37
N TYR A 330 -33.14 9.19 -26.31
CA TYR A 330 -32.04 10.02 -25.83
C TYR A 330 -30.83 9.17 -25.41
N ILE A 331 -31.06 8.12 -24.61
CA ILE A 331 -29.97 7.23 -24.19
C ILE A 331 -29.37 6.46 -25.37
N LYS A 332 -30.18 5.99 -26.32
CA LYS A 332 -29.67 5.37 -27.57
C LYS A 332 -28.72 6.29 -28.33
N ARG A 333 -29.02 7.59 -28.36
CA ARG A 333 -28.18 8.57 -29.03
C ARG A 333 -26.86 8.80 -28.29
N LEU A 334 -26.92 8.96 -26.97
CA LEU A 334 -25.73 9.04 -26.12
C LEU A 334 -24.87 7.78 -26.23
N PHE A 335 -25.50 6.60 -26.26
CA PHE A 335 -24.84 5.31 -26.42
C PHE A 335 -24.04 5.25 -27.71
N LYS A 336 -24.67 5.62 -28.83
CA LYS A 336 -23.98 5.67 -30.12
C LYS A 336 -22.78 6.63 -30.09
N HIS A 337 -22.97 7.81 -29.50
CA HIS A 337 -21.89 8.78 -29.39
C HIS A 337 -20.73 8.30 -28.50
N ALA A 338 -21.03 7.62 -27.40
CA ALA A 338 -20.00 7.04 -26.52
C ALA A 338 -19.15 5.99 -27.24
N LEU A 339 -19.75 5.24 -28.17
CA LEU A 339 -19.02 4.30 -29.02
C LEU A 339 -18.21 5.01 -30.10
N ASP A 340 -18.82 5.94 -30.84
CA ASP A 340 -18.20 6.63 -31.97
C ASP A 340 -17.01 7.53 -31.54
N GLU A 341 -17.08 8.15 -30.36
CA GLU A 341 -16.03 9.05 -29.84
C GLU A 341 -15.14 8.46 -28.73
N HIS A 342 -15.37 7.19 -28.36
CA HIS A 342 -14.70 6.52 -27.23
C HIS A 342 -14.76 7.32 -25.91
N ALA A 343 -15.84 8.08 -25.68
CA ALA A 343 -16.01 8.97 -24.54
C ALA A 343 -16.29 8.21 -23.24
N THR A 344 -15.26 8.02 -22.40
CA THR A 344 -15.32 7.18 -21.18
C THR A 344 -16.27 7.72 -20.11
N ASP A 345 -16.42 9.04 -20.01
CA ASP A 345 -17.31 9.73 -19.08
C ASP A 345 -18.78 9.51 -19.45
N VAL A 346 -19.11 9.64 -20.73
CA VAL A 346 -20.44 9.34 -21.26
C VAL A 346 -20.76 7.86 -21.12
N ALA A 347 -19.80 6.98 -21.42
CA ALA A 347 -19.94 5.54 -21.22
C ALA A 347 -20.25 5.18 -19.76
N ALA A 348 -19.61 5.84 -18.79
CA ALA A 348 -19.86 5.61 -17.37
C ALA A 348 -21.28 5.99 -16.97
N GLU A 349 -21.78 7.11 -17.47
CA GLU A 349 -23.14 7.56 -17.20
C GLU A 349 -24.19 6.63 -17.82
N ILE A 350 -23.94 6.12 -19.03
CA ILE A 350 -24.84 5.16 -19.68
C ILE A 350 -24.83 3.81 -18.95
N VAL A 351 -23.65 3.29 -18.62
CA VAL A 351 -23.50 2.05 -17.83
C VAL A 351 -24.28 2.16 -16.53
N ARG A 352 -24.13 3.26 -15.79
CA ARG A 352 -24.83 3.50 -14.53
C ARG A 352 -26.35 3.46 -14.70
N ARG A 353 -26.86 3.97 -15.83
CA ARG A 353 -28.29 3.95 -16.16
C ARG A 353 -28.77 2.58 -16.60
N ILE A 354 -27.99 1.85 -17.41
CA ILE A 354 -28.26 0.46 -17.81
C ILE A 354 -28.36 -0.44 -16.57
N ASP A 355 -27.44 -0.29 -15.63
CA ASP A 355 -27.41 -1.09 -14.40
C ASP A 355 -28.57 -0.76 -13.45
N ALA A 356 -29.12 0.46 -13.53
CA ALA A 356 -30.25 0.90 -12.73
C ALA A 356 -31.63 0.53 -13.32
N ASP A 357 -31.70 0.28 -14.63
CA ASP A 357 -32.95 0.08 -15.37
C ASP A 357 -32.87 -1.13 -16.34
N PRO A 358 -33.46 -2.29 -15.96
CA PRO A 358 -33.48 -3.49 -16.82
C PRO A 358 -34.25 -3.33 -18.13
N GLU A 359 -35.25 -2.45 -18.20
CA GLU A 359 -36.01 -2.20 -19.43
C GLU A 359 -35.14 -1.43 -20.43
N LEU A 360 -34.38 -0.45 -19.94
CA LEU A 360 -33.38 0.27 -20.72
C LEU A 360 -32.26 -0.67 -21.21
N GLU A 361 -31.76 -1.58 -20.36
CA GLU A 361 -30.80 -2.60 -20.77
C GLU A 361 -31.33 -3.43 -21.94
N THR A 362 -32.59 -3.89 -21.85
CA THR A 362 -33.24 -4.68 -22.90
C THR A 362 -33.36 -3.88 -24.21
N ALA A 363 -33.66 -2.58 -24.12
CA ALA A 363 -33.79 -1.71 -25.29
C ALA A 363 -32.45 -1.38 -25.98
N LEU A 364 -31.33 -1.40 -25.22
CA LEU A 364 -29.98 -1.14 -25.74
C LEU A 364 -29.21 -2.42 -26.10
N GLN A 365 -29.67 -3.59 -25.68
CA GLN A 365 -29.01 -4.88 -25.94
C GLN A 365 -28.70 -5.12 -27.44
N PRO A 366 -29.58 -4.78 -28.41
CA PRO A 366 -29.24 -4.92 -29.83
C PRO A 366 -28.05 -4.06 -30.27
N LEU A 367 -27.96 -2.82 -29.77
CA LEU A 367 -26.86 -1.90 -30.06
C LEU A 367 -25.56 -2.36 -29.40
N LEU A 368 -25.62 -2.89 -28.18
CA LEU A 368 -24.47 -3.50 -27.51
C LEU A 368 -23.95 -4.72 -28.27
N THR A 369 -24.84 -5.60 -28.73
CA THR A 369 -24.46 -6.77 -29.53
C THR A 369 -23.87 -6.37 -30.87
N GLU A 370 -24.43 -5.36 -31.54
CA GLU A 370 -23.87 -4.81 -32.77
C GLU A 370 -22.48 -4.19 -32.55
N ALA A 371 -22.30 -3.45 -31.46
CA ALA A 371 -21.01 -2.85 -31.11
C ALA A 371 -19.94 -3.92 -30.81
N LEU A 372 -20.30 -5.00 -30.13
CA LEU A 372 -19.39 -6.13 -29.87
C LEU A 372 -18.87 -6.76 -31.18
N ASP A 373 -19.65 -6.74 -32.26
CA ASP A 373 -19.29 -7.31 -33.55
C ASP A 373 -18.54 -6.31 -34.44
N GLN A 374 -19.08 -5.09 -34.59
CA GLN A 374 -18.57 -4.10 -35.56
C GLN A 374 -17.51 -3.14 -35.00
N GLN A 375 -17.54 -2.87 -33.70
CA GLN A 375 -16.64 -1.92 -33.01
C GLN A 375 -16.17 -2.50 -31.66
N PRO A 376 -15.50 -3.66 -31.68
CA PRO A 376 -15.20 -4.41 -30.46
C PRO A 376 -14.26 -3.65 -29.50
N ASP A 377 -13.47 -2.70 -30.00
CA ASP A 377 -12.61 -1.83 -29.20
C ASP A 377 -13.43 -0.83 -28.35
N ALA A 378 -14.45 -0.19 -28.94
CA ALA A 378 -15.36 0.70 -28.24
C ALA A 378 -16.22 -0.08 -27.22
N ALA A 379 -16.70 -1.27 -27.61
CA ALA A 379 -17.42 -2.17 -26.71
C ALA A 379 -16.53 -2.66 -25.54
N TYR A 380 -15.25 -2.92 -25.80
CA TYR A 380 -14.26 -3.29 -24.78
C TYR A 380 -14.08 -2.15 -23.77
N MET A 381 -13.91 -0.91 -24.24
CA MET A 381 -13.84 0.28 -23.37
C MET A 381 -15.09 0.39 -22.50
N MET A 382 -16.29 0.27 -23.09
CA MET A 382 -17.54 0.38 -22.36
C MET A 382 -17.69 -0.72 -21.30
N ALA A 383 -17.32 -1.96 -21.62
CA ALA A 383 -17.36 -3.07 -20.68
C ALA A 383 -16.37 -2.88 -19.52
N ARG A 384 -15.18 -2.30 -19.77
CA ARG A 384 -14.22 -1.92 -18.71
C ARG A 384 -14.79 -0.88 -17.77
N VAL A 385 -15.47 0.13 -18.32
CA VAL A 385 -16.17 1.15 -17.52
C VAL A 385 -17.28 0.50 -16.68
N GLY A 386 -18.02 -0.45 -17.26
CA GLY A 386 -19.03 -1.28 -16.58
C GLY A 386 -18.53 -2.08 -15.39
N LEU A 387 -17.27 -2.53 -15.45
CA LEU A 387 -16.67 -3.28 -14.35
C LEU A 387 -16.15 -2.37 -13.23
N GLY A 388 -16.04 -1.06 -13.49
CA GLY A 388 -15.54 -0.04 -12.57
C GLY A 388 -14.10 -0.30 -12.13
N GLN A 389 -13.24 0.71 -12.22
CA GLN A 389 -11.93 0.65 -11.57
C GLN A 389 -12.11 0.62 -10.04
N ARG A 390 -12.32 -0.57 -9.47
CA ARG A 390 -12.21 -0.83 -8.03
C ARG A 390 -10.75 -0.62 -7.63
N ASN A 391 -10.38 0.64 -7.39
CA ASN A 391 -9.07 1.03 -6.93
C ASN A 391 -8.87 0.57 -5.48
N GLY A 392 -8.42 -0.68 -5.32
CA GLY A 392 -7.59 -1.15 -4.21
C GLY A 392 -8.21 -1.18 -2.80
N THR A 393 -9.43 -0.72 -2.57
CA THR A 393 -10.08 -0.87 -1.26
C THR A 393 -10.77 -2.24 -1.15
N PRO A 394 -10.45 -3.04 -0.11
CA PRO A 394 -11.19 -4.26 0.17
C PRO A 394 -12.60 -3.89 0.64
N GLU A 395 -13.54 -3.91 -0.29
CA GLU A 395 -14.97 -3.74 -0.02
C GLU A 395 -15.58 -5.00 0.62
N PRO A 396 -16.72 -4.87 1.31
CA PRO A 396 -17.53 -6.00 1.76
C PRO A 396 -17.86 -6.96 0.61
N GLU A 397 -18.18 -8.22 0.95
CA GLU A 397 -18.60 -9.22 -0.03
C GLU A 397 -19.70 -8.66 -0.95
N PRO A 398 -19.56 -8.78 -2.28
CA PRO A 398 -20.54 -8.24 -3.21
C PRO A 398 -21.90 -8.88 -2.97
N THR A 399 -22.95 -8.08 -3.05
CA THR A 399 -24.32 -8.60 -3.02
C THR A 399 -24.57 -9.51 -4.24
N PRO A 400 -25.51 -10.46 -4.17
CA PRO A 400 -25.85 -11.31 -5.33
C PRO A 400 -26.22 -10.52 -6.59
N GLU A 401 -26.83 -9.34 -6.43
CA GLU A 401 -27.19 -8.44 -7.52
C GLU A 401 -25.96 -7.76 -8.14
N GLU A 402 -24.95 -7.39 -7.34
CA GLU A 402 -23.67 -6.88 -7.83
C GLU A 402 -22.85 -7.95 -8.55
N GLU A 403 -22.88 -9.19 -8.06
CA GLU A 403 -22.21 -10.31 -8.71
C GLU A 403 -22.85 -10.66 -10.06
N ALA A 404 -24.18 -10.65 -10.14
CA ALA A 404 -24.90 -10.83 -11.41
C ALA A 404 -24.59 -9.71 -12.41
N ARG A 405 -24.58 -8.45 -11.97
CA ARG A 405 -24.19 -7.29 -12.83
C ARG A 405 -22.76 -7.42 -13.32
N ARG A 406 -21.82 -7.74 -12.43
CA ARG A 406 -20.42 -7.96 -12.78
C ARG A 406 -20.26 -9.10 -13.77
N GLY A 407 -20.98 -10.22 -13.60
CA GLY A 407 -20.95 -11.35 -14.52
C GLY A 407 -21.35 -10.97 -15.94
N LYS A 408 -22.37 -10.11 -16.10
CA LYS A 408 -22.80 -9.59 -17.41
C LYS A 408 -21.69 -8.77 -18.09
N TRP A 409 -21.12 -7.79 -17.37
CA TRP A 409 -20.07 -6.94 -17.93
C TRP A 409 -18.77 -7.70 -18.19
N LEU A 410 -18.44 -8.71 -17.39
CA LEU A 410 -17.31 -9.61 -17.66
C LEU A 410 -17.50 -10.39 -18.97
N SER A 411 -18.69 -10.95 -19.20
CA SER A 411 -19.00 -11.65 -20.45
C SER A 411 -18.90 -10.73 -21.67
N ARG A 412 -19.38 -9.49 -21.55
CA ARG A 412 -19.23 -8.46 -22.60
C ARG A 412 -17.76 -8.10 -22.84
N LEU A 413 -16.98 -7.93 -21.77
CA LEU A 413 -15.54 -7.65 -21.86
C LEU A 413 -14.80 -8.78 -22.57
N HIS A 414 -15.12 -10.04 -22.24
CA HIS A 414 -14.50 -11.23 -22.86
C HIS A 414 -14.79 -11.28 -24.35
N THR A 415 -16.07 -11.17 -24.73
CA THR A 415 -16.49 -11.16 -26.14
C THR A 415 -15.84 -10.01 -26.91
N ALA A 416 -15.79 -8.82 -26.30
CA ALA A 416 -15.16 -7.66 -26.92
C ALA A 416 -13.64 -7.85 -27.10
N ALA A 417 -12.96 -8.43 -26.12
CA ALA A 417 -11.53 -8.71 -26.19
C ALA A 417 -11.20 -9.75 -27.28
N GLU A 418 -11.98 -10.82 -27.36
CA GLU A 418 -11.84 -11.86 -28.39
C GLU A 418 -12.04 -11.27 -29.79
N ASN A 419 -13.13 -10.52 -30.00
CA ASN A 419 -13.43 -9.91 -31.29
C ASN A 419 -12.41 -8.84 -31.67
N ALA A 420 -11.99 -7.99 -30.72
CA ALA A 420 -10.98 -6.96 -30.98
C ALA A 420 -9.63 -7.58 -31.36
N LEU A 421 -9.27 -8.69 -30.70
CA LEU A 421 -8.04 -9.41 -31.01
C LEU A 421 -8.13 -10.11 -32.37
N ALA A 422 -9.27 -10.72 -32.71
CA ALA A 422 -9.50 -11.31 -34.04
C ALA A 422 -9.36 -10.25 -35.14
N VAL A 423 -9.98 -9.08 -34.97
CA VAL A 423 -9.82 -7.94 -35.89
C VAL A 423 -8.36 -7.50 -35.98
N ALA A 424 -7.65 -7.41 -34.85
CA ALA A 424 -6.21 -7.10 -34.84
C ALA A 424 -5.39 -8.13 -35.64
N MET A 425 -5.68 -9.43 -35.52
CA MET A 425 -5.00 -10.47 -36.31
C MET A 425 -5.29 -10.34 -37.81
N GLU A 426 -6.53 -9.98 -38.18
CA GLU A 426 -6.92 -9.75 -39.59
C GLU A 426 -6.20 -8.56 -40.23
N THR A 427 -5.87 -7.52 -39.45
CA THR A 427 -5.05 -6.39 -39.96
C THR A 427 -3.64 -6.80 -40.35
N ASN A 428 -3.14 -7.91 -39.80
CA ASN A 428 -1.79 -8.43 -40.01
C ASN A 428 -0.68 -7.40 -39.69
N ASP A 429 -0.96 -6.46 -38.77
CA ASP A 429 -0.01 -5.46 -38.27
C ASP A 429 0.54 -5.90 -36.90
N PRO A 430 1.84 -6.26 -36.80
CA PRO A 430 2.46 -6.70 -35.55
C PRO A 430 2.33 -5.70 -34.38
N ALA A 431 2.34 -4.40 -34.69
CA ALA A 431 2.24 -3.36 -33.66
C ALA A 431 0.83 -3.31 -33.04
N ILE A 432 -0.21 -3.47 -33.86
CA ILE A 432 -1.61 -3.50 -33.39
C ILE A 432 -1.84 -4.74 -32.53
N ILE A 433 -1.38 -5.91 -32.98
CA ILE A 433 -1.46 -7.17 -32.25
C ILE A 433 -0.74 -7.05 -30.89
N SER A 434 0.50 -6.57 -30.89
CA SER A 434 1.30 -6.36 -29.69
C SER A 434 0.59 -5.42 -28.69
N ASN A 435 0.01 -4.31 -29.17
CA ASN A 435 -0.69 -3.36 -28.31
C ASN A 435 -1.92 -3.97 -27.64
N TRP A 436 -2.71 -4.78 -28.36
CA TRP A 436 -3.86 -5.48 -27.79
C TRP A 436 -3.46 -6.53 -26.77
N LEU A 437 -2.48 -7.38 -27.08
CA LEU A 437 -1.99 -8.40 -26.13
C LEU A 437 -1.38 -7.74 -24.87
N ARG A 438 -0.64 -6.64 -25.03
CA ARG A 438 -0.13 -5.84 -23.91
C ARG A 438 -1.26 -5.24 -23.08
N LEU A 439 -2.29 -4.69 -23.72
CA LEU A 439 -3.46 -4.12 -23.04
C LEU A 439 -4.14 -5.19 -22.17
N ILE A 440 -4.49 -6.33 -22.77
CA ILE A 440 -5.11 -7.47 -22.07
C ILE A 440 -4.23 -7.96 -20.91
N SER A 441 -2.91 -8.06 -21.12
CA SER A 441 -1.97 -8.51 -20.07
C SER A 441 -1.86 -7.57 -18.86
N ARG A 442 -2.18 -6.29 -19.03
CA ARG A 442 -2.12 -5.26 -17.97
C ARG A 442 -3.41 -5.19 -17.18
N GLU A 443 -4.48 -5.83 -17.65
CA GLU A 443 -5.76 -5.79 -16.94
C GLU A 443 -5.68 -6.52 -15.58
N PRO A 444 -6.56 -6.13 -14.63
CA PRO A 444 -6.70 -6.81 -13.35
C PRO A 444 -6.98 -8.30 -13.52
N SER A 445 -6.40 -9.14 -12.65
CA SER A 445 -6.69 -10.58 -12.63
C SER A 445 -8.19 -10.87 -12.43
N ALA A 446 -8.89 -9.97 -11.75
CA ALA A 446 -10.32 -10.03 -11.49
C ALA A 446 -11.20 -9.99 -12.76
N TYR A 447 -10.62 -9.66 -13.93
CA TYR A 447 -11.29 -9.70 -15.22
C TYR A 447 -11.20 -11.07 -15.91
N ASN A 448 -10.39 -12.01 -15.40
CA ASN A 448 -10.26 -13.37 -15.95
C ASN A 448 -9.95 -13.44 -17.47
N LEU A 449 -9.11 -12.53 -17.97
CA LEU A 449 -8.73 -12.49 -19.40
C LEU A 449 -7.53 -13.38 -19.76
N ILE A 450 -7.06 -14.23 -18.84
CA ILE A 450 -5.83 -15.02 -19.03
C ILE A 450 -5.99 -15.99 -20.20
N ASP A 451 -7.11 -16.71 -20.28
CA ASP A 451 -7.35 -17.69 -21.34
C ASP A 451 -7.37 -17.02 -22.73
N ILE A 452 -8.01 -15.85 -22.83
CA ILE A 452 -8.05 -15.03 -24.05
C ILE A 452 -6.64 -14.55 -24.44
N LEU A 453 -5.83 -14.12 -23.46
CA LEU A 453 -4.44 -13.73 -23.71
C LEU A 453 -3.61 -14.92 -24.22
N CYS A 454 -3.75 -16.10 -23.62
CA CYS A 454 -2.99 -17.28 -24.01
C CYS A 454 -3.40 -17.77 -25.42
N GLN A 455 -4.70 -17.78 -25.72
CA GLN A 455 -5.19 -18.06 -27.07
C GLN A 455 -4.66 -17.01 -28.06
N GLY A 456 -4.72 -15.74 -27.68
CA GLY A 456 -4.18 -14.61 -28.43
C GLY A 456 -2.71 -14.72 -28.79
N ILE A 457 -1.87 -15.14 -27.84
CA ILE A 457 -0.44 -15.40 -28.07
C ILE A 457 -0.28 -16.52 -29.10
N THR A 458 -1.09 -17.57 -29.00
CA THR A 458 -1.05 -18.72 -29.93
C THR A 458 -1.47 -18.31 -31.34
N ASP A 459 -2.54 -17.53 -31.46
CA ASP A 459 -3.07 -17.05 -32.75
C ASP A 459 -2.14 -16.02 -33.42
N ALA A 460 -1.33 -15.30 -32.64
CA ALA A 460 -0.31 -14.37 -33.12
C ALA A 460 0.99 -15.04 -33.63
N LEU A 461 1.19 -16.34 -33.37
CA LEU A 461 2.43 -17.04 -33.73
C LEU A 461 2.78 -16.95 -35.23
N PRO A 462 1.85 -17.16 -36.17
CA PRO A 462 2.16 -17.08 -37.60
C PRO A 462 2.70 -15.71 -38.04
N GLN A 463 2.28 -14.62 -37.37
CA GLN A 463 2.76 -13.27 -37.59
C GLN A 463 4.10 -13.04 -36.90
N ALA A 464 4.28 -13.58 -35.68
CA ALA A 464 5.54 -13.53 -34.96
C ALA A 464 6.66 -14.30 -35.69
N HIS A 465 6.32 -15.31 -36.50
CA HIS A 465 7.27 -16.00 -37.40
C HIS A 465 7.86 -15.11 -38.49
N GLN A 466 7.37 -13.88 -38.65
CA GLN A 466 7.81 -12.92 -39.66
C GLN A 466 8.29 -11.59 -39.04
N ASP A 467 8.15 -11.40 -37.72
CA ASP A 467 8.46 -10.15 -37.03
C ASP A 467 9.21 -10.39 -35.70
N THR A 468 10.43 -9.88 -35.62
CA THR A 468 11.33 -10.06 -34.47
C THR A 468 10.83 -9.38 -33.19
N GLU A 469 10.17 -8.22 -33.28
CA GLU A 469 9.68 -7.50 -32.10
C GLU A 469 8.48 -8.20 -31.48
N LEU A 470 7.53 -8.64 -32.32
CA LEU A 470 6.38 -9.42 -31.88
C LEU A 470 6.82 -10.76 -31.29
N ALA A 471 7.78 -11.46 -31.90
CA ALA A 471 8.32 -12.71 -31.35
C ALA A 471 8.88 -12.57 -29.93
N GLN A 472 9.66 -11.51 -29.68
CA GLN A 472 10.16 -11.20 -28.34
C GLN A 472 9.02 -10.84 -27.38
N GLU A 473 8.05 -10.06 -27.83
CA GLU A 473 6.92 -9.65 -26.99
C GLU A 473 6.04 -10.84 -26.58
N LEU A 474 5.78 -11.79 -27.48
CA LEU A 474 5.01 -13.00 -27.16
C LEU A 474 5.68 -13.79 -26.02
N LEU A 475 7.01 -13.93 -26.04
CA LEU A 475 7.77 -14.56 -24.96
C LEU A 475 7.67 -13.77 -23.64
N VAL A 476 7.80 -12.45 -23.69
CA VAL A 476 7.67 -11.58 -22.50
C VAL A 476 6.27 -11.71 -21.89
N LEU A 477 5.22 -11.69 -22.72
CA LEU A 477 3.83 -11.82 -22.27
C LEU A 477 3.53 -13.21 -21.71
N ALA A 478 4.05 -14.26 -22.35
CA ALA A 478 3.93 -15.63 -21.86
C ALA A 478 4.57 -15.79 -20.47
N VAL A 479 5.79 -15.28 -20.28
CA VAL A 479 6.46 -15.29 -18.97
C VAL A 479 5.65 -14.53 -17.91
N LYS A 480 5.01 -13.40 -18.28
CA LYS A 480 4.21 -12.60 -17.35
C LYS A 480 2.92 -13.26 -16.91
N ARG A 481 2.19 -13.91 -17.83
CA ARG A 481 0.78 -14.30 -17.60
C ARG A 481 0.38 -15.69 -18.10
N CYS A 482 1.12 -16.30 -19.04
CA CYS A 482 0.79 -17.60 -19.66
C CYS A 482 2.00 -18.54 -19.61
N ASP A 483 2.39 -18.95 -18.40
CA ASP A 483 3.58 -19.78 -18.16
C ASP A 483 3.52 -21.16 -18.82
N ASN A 484 2.30 -21.68 -19.00
CA ASN A 484 2.01 -22.93 -19.70
C ASN A 484 2.43 -22.92 -21.17
N LEU A 485 2.43 -21.75 -21.84
CA LEU A 485 2.81 -21.65 -23.26
C LEU A 485 4.32 -21.52 -23.48
N VAL A 486 5.08 -21.11 -22.46
CA VAL A 486 6.52 -20.85 -22.60
C VAL A 486 7.30 -22.07 -23.14
N PRO A 487 7.07 -23.31 -22.68
CA PRO A 487 7.75 -24.48 -23.25
C PRO A 487 7.44 -24.72 -24.73
N GLU A 488 6.21 -24.45 -25.16
CA GLU A 488 5.78 -24.60 -26.56
C GLU A 488 6.42 -23.54 -27.45
N LEU A 489 6.43 -22.27 -27.00
CA LEU A 489 7.06 -21.16 -27.72
C LEU A 489 8.57 -21.36 -27.89
N ILE A 490 9.28 -21.87 -26.88
CA ILE A 490 10.72 -22.14 -26.96
C ILE A 490 11.02 -23.33 -27.90
N ALA A 491 10.10 -24.30 -28.00
CA ALA A 491 10.26 -25.45 -28.87
C ALA A 491 9.96 -25.14 -30.35
N ASP A 492 9.31 -24.01 -30.65
CA ASP A 492 9.03 -23.57 -32.01
C ASP A 492 10.30 -23.02 -32.68
N GLU A 493 10.92 -23.84 -33.53
CA GLU A 493 12.12 -23.48 -34.29
C GLU A 493 11.94 -22.22 -35.16
N THR A 494 10.72 -21.98 -35.67
CA THR A 494 10.42 -20.84 -36.54
C THR A 494 10.37 -19.55 -35.73
N LEU A 495 9.76 -19.59 -34.55
CA LEU A 495 9.77 -18.45 -33.61
C LEU A 495 11.20 -18.16 -33.13
N MET A 496 11.95 -19.20 -32.75
CA MET A 496 13.32 -19.05 -32.29
C MET A 496 14.26 -18.47 -33.36
N ALA A 497 14.02 -18.78 -34.65
CA ALA A 497 14.78 -18.21 -35.76
C ALA A 497 14.52 -16.71 -36.00
N GLN A 498 13.43 -16.15 -35.47
CA GLN A 498 13.12 -14.71 -35.57
C GLN A 498 13.71 -13.88 -34.44
N LEU A 499 14.12 -14.51 -33.33
CA LEU A 499 14.77 -13.82 -32.21
C LEU A 499 16.21 -13.45 -32.58
N PRO A 500 16.80 -12.41 -31.94
CA PRO A 500 18.22 -12.13 -32.08
C PRO A 500 19.07 -13.36 -31.72
N ASP A 501 20.10 -13.66 -32.53
CA ASP A 501 20.92 -14.87 -32.41
C ASP A 501 21.40 -15.15 -30.97
N GLU A 502 21.83 -14.10 -30.25
CA GLU A 502 22.29 -14.19 -28.87
C GLU A 502 21.18 -14.62 -27.90
N LEU A 503 19.96 -14.10 -28.07
CA LEU A 503 18.79 -14.46 -27.28
C LEU A 503 18.35 -15.90 -27.60
N ALA A 504 18.23 -16.23 -28.89
CA ALA A 504 17.81 -17.55 -29.35
C ALA A 504 18.74 -18.65 -28.81
N ALA A 505 20.06 -18.46 -28.99
CA ALA A 505 21.07 -19.39 -28.51
C ALA A 505 21.02 -19.57 -26.98
N THR A 506 20.84 -18.47 -26.23
CA THR A 506 20.77 -18.50 -24.76
C THR A 506 19.54 -19.24 -24.25
N LEU A 507 18.38 -19.13 -24.92
CA LEU A 507 17.17 -19.84 -24.50
C LEU A 507 17.21 -21.34 -24.84
N GLN A 508 17.84 -21.71 -25.97
CA GLN A 508 18.02 -23.11 -26.37
C GLN A 508 19.08 -23.80 -25.51
N GLU A 509 20.30 -23.26 -25.48
CA GLU A 509 21.44 -23.75 -24.72
C GLU A 509 21.97 -22.64 -23.79
N PRO A 510 21.45 -22.53 -22.56
CA PRO A 510 21.84 -21.45 -21.66
C PRO A 510 23.32 -21.53 -21.33
N THR A 511 24.04 -20.44 -21.53
CA THR A 511 25.44 -20.26 -21.13
C THR A 511 25.56 -19.09 -20.17
N SER A 512 26.59 -19.07 -19.33
CA SER A 512 26.79 -18.00 -18.36
C SER A 512 26.94 -16.63 -19.03
N VAL A 513 27.65 -16.57 -20.16
CA VAL A 513 27.85 -15.34 -20.95
C VAL A 513 26.55 -14.89 -21.62
N GLY A 514 25.79 -15.83 -22.18
CA GLY A 514 24.50 -15.52 -22.82
C GLY A 514 23.49 -14.95 -21.82
N ILE A 515 23.37 -15.55 -20.63
CA ILE A 515 22.46 -15.06 -19.59
C ILE A 515 22.87 -13.66 -19.10
N GLU A 516 24.18 -13.41 -18.94
CA GLU A 516 24.69 -12.09 -18.58
C GLU A 516 24.39 -11.02 -19.65
N ALA A 517 24.48 -11.36 -20.94
CA ALA A 517 24.16 -10.43 -22.02
C ALA A 517 22.69 -9.97 -22.00
N LEU A 518 21.78 -10.79 -21.43
CA LEU A 518 20.37 -10.44 -21.26
C LEU A 518 20.09 -9.51 -20.08
N ALA A 519 21.10 -9.17 -19.26
CA ALA A 519 20.94 -8.32 -18.08
C ALA A 519 20.41 -6.92 -18.41
N ASP A 520 20.80 -6.36 -19.55
CA ASP A 520 20.42 -5.02 -20.00
C ASP A 520 19.10 -4.99 -20.80
N GLY A 521 18.50 -6.16 -21.06
CA GLY A 521 17.28 -6.32 -21.85
C GLY A 521 15.97 -6.38 -21.04
N ALA A 522 14.96 -7.03 -21.60
CA ALA A 522 13.69 -7.29 -20.90
C ALA A 522 13.94 -8.28 -19.74
N ARG A 523 13.55 -7.87 -18.52
CA ARG A 523 13.79 -8.65 -17.28
C ARG A 523 13.18 -10.04 -17.35
N GLU A 524 12.04 -10.16 -18.03
CA GLU A 524 11.31 -11.41 -18.22
C GLU A 524 12.12 -12.44 -19.03
N LEU A 525 12.86 -11.98 -20.05
CA LEU A 525 13.72 -12.85 -20.85
C LEU A 525 14.96 -13.29 -20.06
N PHE A 526 15.53 -12.42 -19.22
CA PHE A 526 16.59 -12.79 -18.29
C PHE A 526 16.11 -13.87 -17.30
N LEU A 527 14.95 -13.69 -16.67
CA LEU A 527 14.39 -14.64 -15.71
C LEU A 527 14.03 -15.97 -16.38
N LEU A 528 13.55 -15.92 -17.62
CA LEU A 528 13.33 -17.12 -18.44
C LEU A 528 14.65 -17.86 -18.71
N ALA A 529 15.71 -17.14 -19.08
CA ALA A 529 17.03 -17.74 -19.30
C ALA A 529 17.61 -18.37 -18.02
N VAL A 530 17.41 -17.74 -16.85
CA VAL A 530 17.77 -18.32 -15.54
C VAL A 530 16.97 -19.59 -15.26
N ARG A 531 15.66 -19.62 -15.57
CA ARG A 531 14.84 -20.82 -15.44
C ARG A 531 15.35 -21.95 -16.33
N ARG A 532 15.70 -21.65 -17.59
CA ARG A 532 16.30 -22.60 -18.54
C ARG A 532 17.63 -23.14 -18.03
N ALA A 533 18.48 -22.27 -17.46
CA ALA A 533 19.75 -22.65 -16.85
C ALA A 533 19.58 -23.65 -15.69
N LEU A 534 18.53 -23.51 -14.87
CA LEU A 534 18.22 -24.47 -13.81
C LEU A 534 17.84 -25.85 -14.34
N SER A 535 17.14 -25.91 -15.48
CA SER A 535 16.77 -27.16 -16.15
C SER A 535 17.91 -27.77 -16.99
N ALA A 536 18.93 -27.00 -17.35
CA ALA A 536 20.05 -27.47 -18.16
C ALA A 536 20.96 -28.44 -17.39
N GLU A 537 21.58 -29.41 -18.07
CA GLU A 537 22.47 -30.39 -17.43
C GLU A 537 23.76 -29.75 -16.88
N LYS A 538 24.29 -28.74 -17.58
CA LYS A 538 25.55 -28.08 -17.23
C LYS A 538 25.35 -26.93 -16.25
N PRO A 539 26.27 -26.70 -15.30
CA PRO A 539 26.20 -25.55 -14.41
C PRO A 539 26.57 -24.26 -15.16
N THR A 540 25.73 -23.24 -15.04
CA THR A 540 25.79 -22.02 -15.87
C THR A 540 25.61 -20.73 -15.08
N LEU A 541 25.13 -20.81 -13.84
CA LEU A 541 24.83 -19.63 -13.02
C LEU A 541 26.09 -19.17 -12.27
N ASN A 542 26.59 -17.97 -12.58
CA ASN A 542 27.77 -17.37 -11.98
C ASN A 542 27.41 -16.21 -11.02
N SER A 543 28.42 -15.62 -10.38
CA SER A 543 28.20 -14.54 -9.40
C SER A 543 27.44 -13.32 -9.94
N PRO A 544 27.72 -12.77 -11.14
CA PRO A 544 26.95 -11.66 -11.71
C PRO A 544 25.45 -11.98 -11.86
N ILE A 545 25.12 -13.16 -12.38
CA ILE A 545 23.71 -13.59 -12.56
C ILE A 545 22.99 -13.65 -11.22
N ILE A 546 23.63 -14.24 -10.19
CA ILE A 546 23.05 -14.32 -8.85
C ILE A 546 22.80 -12.94 -8.25
N ARG A 547 23.75 -12.00 -8.39
CA ARG A 547 23.58 -10.63 -7.89
C ARG A 547 22.41 -9.92 -8.56
N LEU A 548 22.30 -10.05 -9.88
CA LEU A 548 21.22 -9.41 -10.63
C LEU A 548 19.86 -10.02 -10.26
N LEU A 549 19.78 -11.35 -10.16
CA LEU A 549 18.56 -12.04 -9.70
C LEU A 549 18.16 -11.59 -8.30
N TRP A 550 19.13 -11.48 -7.39
CA TRP A 550 18.89 -10.99 -6.03
C TRP A 550 18.43 -9.53 -6.02
N GLN A 551 19.04 -8.67 -6.83
CA GLN A 551 18.61 -7.28 -6.99
C GLN A 551 17.17 -7.19 -7.51
N MET A 552 16.77 -8.07 -8.43
CA MET A 552 15.38 -8.15 -8.90
C MET A 552 14.42 -8.66 -7.82
N HIS A 553 14.88 -9.57 -6.94
CA HIS A 553 14.10 -10.03 -5.79
C HIS A 553 13.85 -8.91 -4.77
N GLN A 554 14.85 -8.05 -4.53
CA GLN A 554 14.75 -6.89 -3.65
C GLN A 554 14.01 -5.69 -4.29
N GLY A 555 13.93 -5.67 -5.63
CA GLY A 555 13.25 -4.62 -6.40
C GLY A 555 11.72 -4.71 -6.36
N SER A 556 11.06 -3.70 -6.93
CA SER A 556 9.60 -3.55 -7.00
C SER A 556 8.86 -4.83 -7.42
N HIS A 557 7.63 -5.02 -6.93
CA HIS A 557 6.75 -6.15 -7.28
C HIS A 557 6.62 -6.30 -8.80
N ILE A 558 7.34 -7.28 -9.37
CA ILE A 558 7.17 -7.69 -10.75
C ILE A 558 5.97 -8.65 -10.79
N ILE A 559 4.95 -8.31 -11.57
CA ILE A 559 3.79 -9.19 -11.80
C ILE A 559 4.21 -10.27 -12.78
N LEU A 560 4.72 -11.39 -12.23
CA LEU A 560 5.09 -12.59 -12.97
C LEU A 560 4.30 -13.79 -12.43
N THR A 561 4.13 -14.80 -13.28
CA THR A 561 3.70 -16.13 -12.85
C THR A 561 4.75 -16.73 -11.91
N GLU A 562 4.28 -17.57 -10.99
CA GLU A 562 5.10 -18.16 -9.93
C GLU A 562 6.46 -18.75 -10.38
N PRO A 563 6.57 -19.54 -11.48
CA PRO A 563 7.83 -20.19 -11.83
C PRO A 563 8.96 -19.24 -12.26
N TYR A 564 8.63 -18.01 -12.64
CA TYR A 564 9.62 -17.01 -13.08
C TYR A 564 9.86 -15.90 -12.07
N ARG A 565 9.19 -15.95 -10.90
CA ARG A 565 9.43 -14.97 -9.83
C ARG A 565 10.86 -15.10 -9.32
N PRO A 566 11.58 -13.98 -9.10
CA PRO A 566 12.95 -14.03 -8.57
C PRO A 566 13.08 -14.83 -7.28
N ALA A 567 12.13 -14.68 -6.35
CA ALA A 567 12.11 -15.43 -5.08
C ALA A 567 12.01 -16.96 -5.30
N THR A 568 11.15 -17.38 -6.24
CA THR A 568 10.95 -18.79 -6.59
C THR A 568 12.20 -19.35 -7.27
N LEU A 569 12.79 -18.60 -8.20
CA LEU A 569 14.06 -18.98 -8.84
C LEU A 569 15.21 -19.08 -7.83
N ILE A 570 15.30 -18.18 -6.85
CA ILE A 570 16.29 -18.27 -5.75
C ILE A 570 16.09 -19.54 -4.94
N ARG A 571 14.85 -19.87 -4.58
CA ARG A 571 14.54 -21.13 -3.87
C ARG A 571 14.90 -22.36 -4.69
N ASP A 572 14.60 -22.34 -5.99
CA ASP A 572 14.94 -23.43 -6.89
C ASP A 572 16.46 -23.58 -7.07
N ILE A 573 17.21 -22.47 -7.08
CA ILE A 573 18.69 -22.48 -7.02
C ILE A 573 19.17 -23.12 -5.72
N VAL A 574 18.59 -22.73 -4.58
CA VAL A 574 18.94 -23.28 -3.26
C VAL A 574 18.66 -24.78 -3.21
N ALA A 575 17.51 -25.22 -3.72
CA ALA A 575 17.11 -26.63 -3.77
C ALA A 575 17.99 -27.45 -4.73
N ALA A 576 18.37 -26.89 -5.88
CA ALA A 576 19.30 -27.54 -6.81
C ALA A 576 20.74 -27.63 -6.27
N GLY A 577 21.07 -26.79 -5.28
CA GLY A 577 22.35 -26.76 -4.60
C GLY A 577 23.51 -26.31 -5.52
N PRO A 578 24.76 -26.67 -5.17
CA PRO A 578 25.95 -26.18 -5.88
C PRO A 578 26.08 -26.75 -7.30
N SER A 579 25.27 -27.75 -7.67
CA SER A 579 25.33 -28.44 -8.96
C SER A 579 25.02 -27.55 -10.17
N LYS A 580 24.42 -26.37 -9.97
CA LYS A 580 24.07 -25.39 -11.02
C LYS A 580 24.93 -24.13 -11.01
N LEU A 581 25.77 -23.98 -9.98
CA LEU A 581 26.48 -22.75 -9.66
C LEU A 581 27.97 -22.86 -10.03
N ILE A 582 28.55 -21.83 -10.63
CA ILE A 582 29.97 -21.75 -11.02
C ILE A 582 30.64 -20.47 -10.53
N ASN A 583 31.98 -20.41 -10.62
CA ASN A 583 32.77 -19.17 -10.46
C ASN A 583 32.48 -18.36 -9.17
N GLY A 584 32.25 -19.03 -8.04
CA GLY A 584 32.00 -18.36 -6.75
C GLY A 584 30.55 -17.88 -6.54
N ALA A 585 29.62 -18.32 -7.38
CA ALA A 585 28.20 -17.99 -7.23
C ALA A 585 27.60 -18.46 -5.90
N ILE A 586 28.06 -19.60 -5.36
CA ILE A 586 27.62 -20.11 -4.04
C ILE A 586 28.01 -19.13 -2.92
N ASP A 587 29.28 -18.71 -2.89
CA ASP A 587 29.76 -17.74 -1.89
C ASP A 587 28.99 -16.42 -2.02
N THR A 588 28.69 -16.01 -3.26
CA THR A 588 27.90 -14.79 -3.53
C THR A 588 26.46 -14.93 -3.02
N LEU A 589 25.80 -16.07 -3.29
CA LEU A 589 24.44 -16.34 -2.83
C LEU A 589 24.37 -16.39 -1.30
N LEU A 590 25.31 -17.09 -0.65
CA LEU A 590 25.40 -17.15 0.81
C LEU A 590 25.59 -15.76 1.43
N THR A 591 26.47 -14.93 0.86
CA THR A 591 26.70 -13.57 1.37
C THR A 591 25.44 -12.70 1.22
N LEU A 592 24.72 -12.81 0.10
CA LEU A 592 23.49 -12.05 -0.14
C LEU A 592 22.36 -12.49 0.81
N ILE A 593 22.16 -13.80 1.00
CA ILE A 593 21.19 -14.36 1.96
C ILE A 593 21.48 -13.85 3.38
N LEU A 594 22.74 -13.89 3.80
CA LEU A 594 23.14 -13.45 5.13
C LEU A 594 23.00 -11.93 5.33
N ASN A 595 23.28 -11.13 4.31
CA ASN A 595 23.17 -9.66 4.41
C ASN A 595 21.73 -9.17 4.56
N GLU A 596 20.76 -9.91 4.02
CA GLU A 596 19.34 -9.54 4.04
C GLU A 596 18.53 -10.29 5.11
N ASN A 597 19.21 -10.98 6.02
CA ASN A 597 18.60 -11.70 7.14
C ASN A 597 17.63 -12.84 6.77
N GLU A 598 17.83 -13.49 5.61
CA GLU A 598 16.98 -14.59 5.12
C GLU A 598 17.37 -15.96 5.73
N ASP A 599 17.26 -16.10 7.06
CA ASP A 599 17.73 -17.25 7.85
C ASP A 599 17.08 -18.59 7.45
N ALA A 600 15.85 -18.57 6.92
CA ALA A 600 15.18 -19.77 6.42
C ALA A 600 15.90 -20.30 5.17
N LEU A 601 16.14 -19.43 4.18
CA LEU A 601 16.88 -19.78 2.97
C LEU A 601 18.32 -20.18 3.28
N PHE A 602 18.97 -19.52 4.26
CA PHE A 602 20.30 -19.91 4.72
C PHE A 602 20.34 -21.34 5.24
N ARG A 603 19.38 -21.73 6.09
CA ARG A 603 19.31 -23.10 6.64
C ARG A 603 19.08 -24.14 5.57
N GLU A 604 18.19 -23.88 4.63
CA GLU A 604 17.94 -24.79 3.49
C GLU A 604 19.20 -24.98 2.64
N LEU A 605 19.90 -23.88 2.32
CA LEU A 605 21.15 -23.94 1.56
C LEU A 605 22.27 -24.63 2.35
N ALA A 606 22.40 -24.34 3.65
CA ALA A 606 23.40 -24.96 4.52
C ALA A 606 23.19 -26.47 4.64
N ALA A 607 21.94 -26.94 4.71
CA ALA A 607 21.62 -28.36 4.69
C ALA A 607 22.11 -29.04 3.40
N SER A 608 21.90 -28.39 2.24
CA SER A 608 22.38 -28.89 0.93
C SER A 608 23.91 -28.89 0.83
N LEU A 609 24.57 -27.83 1.32
CA LEU A 609 26.03 -27.69 1.25
C LEU A 609 26.79 -28.55 2.26
N SER A 610 26.18 -28.89 3.41
CA SER A 610 26.80 -29.77 4.42
C SER A 610 26.99 -31.19 3.89
N GLN A 611 26.02 -31.70 3.13
CA GLN A 611 26.10 -33.02 2.46
C GLN A 611 27.28 -33.12 1.48
N GLN A 612 27.77 -31.99 0.96
CA GLN A 612 28.83 -31.93 -0.04
C GLN A 612 30.18 -31.44 0.54
N ALA A 613 30.28 -31.34 1.87
CA ALA A 613 31.46 -30.85 2.60
C ALA A 613 31.97 -29.44 2.21
N TYR A 614 31.18 -28.66 1.44
CA TYR A 614 31.56 -27.32 0.99
C TYR A 614 31.35 -26.26 2.08
N LEU A 615 30.29 -26.42 2.89
CA LEU A 615 29.86 -25.44 3.89
C LEU A 615 31.00 -25.03 4.84
N ALA A 616 31.74 -26.01 5.38
CA ALA A 616 32.77 -25.76 6.38
C ALA A 616 33.91 -24.86 5.88
N GLY A 617 34.29 -24.96 4.59
CA GLY A 617 35.37 -24.16 4.02
C GLY A 617 34.94 -22.75 3.59
N ALA A 618 33.64 -22.56 3.30
CA ALA A 618 33.12 -21.28 2.84
C ALA A 618 32.56 -20.42 3.99
N LEU A 619 32.02 -21.04 5.05
CA LEU A 619 31.23 -20.38 6.08
C LEU A 619 31.95 -19.19 6.73
N ALA A 620 33.18 -19.38 7.21
CA ALA A 620 33.94 -18.31 7.85
C ALA A 620 34.13 -17.09 6.93
N ARG A 621 34.52 -17.33 5.67
CA ARG A 621 34.72 -16.26 4.68
C ARG A 621 33.43 -15.53 4.34
N VAL A 622 32.31 -16.25 4.27
CA VAL A 622 31.00 -15.65 3.96
C VAL A 622 30.50 -14.85 5.17
N LEU A 623 30.63 -15.36 6.39
CA LEU A 623 30.26 -14.65 7.62
C LEU A 623 31.11 -13.38 7.81
N GLN A 624 32.41 -13.43 7.50
CA GLN A 624 33.28 -12.24 7.50
C GLN A 624 32.84 -11.17 6.51
N LYS A 625 32.38 -11.58 5.32
CA LYS A 625 31.85 -10.68 4.28
C LYS A 625 30.41 -10.24 4.54
N SER A 626 29.74 -10.84 5.53
CA SER A 626 28.37 -10.49 5.87
C SER A 626 28.33 -9.26 6.78
N ASN A 627 27.26 -8.46 6.67
CA ASN A 627 27.01 -7.31 7.53
C ASN A 627 26.40 -7.69 8.90
N ARG A 628 26.44 -8.98 9.27
CA ARG A 628 25.96 -9.47 10.58
C ARG A 628 26.86 -8.99 11.69
N ASP A 629 26.29 -8.76 12.87
CA ASP A 629 27.07 -8.62 14.09
C ASP A 629 27.60 -9.98 14.56
N ASP A 630 28.45 -9.97 15.57
CA ASP A 630 29.14 -11.19 16.01
C ASP A 630 28.22 -12.11 16.82
N ASP A 631 27.23 -11.57 17.54
CA ASP A 631 26.16 -12.32 18.23
C ASP A 631 25.32 -13.15 17.24
N ASP A 632 24.87 -12.54 16.13
CA ASP A 632 24.13 -13.22 15.07
C ASP A 632 24.98 -14.33 14.43
N LYS A 633 26.27 -14.07 14.17
CA LYS A 633 27.18 -15.09 13.62
C LYS A 633 27.34 -16.27 14.58
N ILE A 634 27.47 -16.00 15.89
CA ILE A 634 27.53 -17.04 16.93
C ILE A 634 26.24 -17.87 16.94
N MET A 635 25.08 -17.21 16.90
CA MET A 635 23.78 -17.89 16.85
C MET A 635 23.65 -18.77 15.60
N LEU A 636 24.04 -18.28 14.43
CA LEU A 636 24.01 -19.04 13.18
C LEU A 636 24.89 -20.29 13.25
N ILE A 637 26.14 -20.17 13.72
CA ILE A 637 27.04 -21.32 13.88
C ILE A 637 26.48 -22.31 14.89
N SER A 638 25.96 -21.84 16.04
CA SER A 638 25.35 -22.69 17.08
C SER A 638 24.13 -23.47 16.56
N ASN A 639 23.29 -22.83 15.75
CA ASN A 639 22.15 -23.46 15.11
C ASN A 639 22.59 -24.53 14.10
N LEU A 640 23.69 -24.30 13.36
CA LEU A 640 24.25 -25.27 12.42
C LEU A 640 24.85 -26.49 13.13
N ILE A 641 25.45 -26.32 14.31
CA ILE A 641 25.89 -27.45 15.15
C ILE A 641 24.66 -28.24 15.65
N SER A 642 23.64 -27.53 16.15
CA SER A 642 22.44 -28.15 16.72
C SER A 642 21.60 -28.92 15.68
N SER A 643 21.75 -28.58 14.39
CA SER A 643 21.09 -29.24 13.26
C SER A 643 21.96 -30.28 12.55
N ASP A 644 23.11 -30.65 13.14
CA ASP A 644 24.08 -31.60 12.60
C ASP A 644 24.63 -31.21 11.20
N HIS A 645 24.57 -29.92 10.84
CA HIS A 645 25.15 -29.40 9.58
C HIS A 645 26.63 -29.04 9.71
N LEU A 646 27.12 -28.84 10.95
CA LEU A 646 28.54 -28.63 11.27
C LEU A 646 28.95 -29.52 12.44
N THR A 647 30.17 -30.05 12.38
CA THR A 647 30.80 -30.67 13.55
C THR A 647 31.38 -29.61 14.49
N SER A 648 31.57 -29.96 15.76
CA SER A 648 32.18 -29.04 16.74
C SER A 648 33.59 -28.59 16.32
N GLN A 649 34.35 -29.43 15.61
CA GLN A 649 35.66 -29.06 15.04
C GLN A 649 35.51 -28.03 13.89
N GLN A 650 34.53 -28.20 13.00
CA GLN A 650 34.28 -27.24 11.92
C GLN A 650 33.80 -25.89 12.45
N ALA A 651 33.00 -25.89 13.52
CA ALA A 651 32.61 -24.67 14.21
C ALA A 651 33.82 -23.97 14.85
N ALA A 652 34.69 -24.71 15.56
CA ALA A 652 35.92 -24.16 16.11
C ALA A 652 36.81 -23.54 15.01
N ASN A 653 37.01 -24.26 13.90
CA ASN A 653 37.75 -23.74 12.76
C ASN A 653 37.11 -22.49 12.16
N SER A 654 35.78 -22.39 12.16
CA SER A 654 35.07 -21.21 11.64
C SER A 654 35.29 -19.98 12.52
N TYR A 655 35.23 -20.14 13.85
CA TYR A 655 35.56 -19.06 14.79
C TYR A 655 37.01 -18.62 14.64
N VAL A 656 37.96 -19.57 14.56
CA VAL A 656 39.39 -19.25 14.38
C VAL A 656 39.61 -18.50 13.06
N ALA A 657 39.10 -19.02 11.94
CA ALA A 657 39.24 -18.38 10.64
C ALA A 657 38.60 -16.97 10.60
N MET A 658 37.49 -16.75 11.31
CA MET A 658 36.87 -15.42 11.45
C MET A 658 37.80 -14.41 12.14
N MET A 659 38.64 -14.89 13.07
CA MET A 659 39.57 -14.09 13.88
C MET A 659 40.98 -13.98 13.29
N GLU A 660 41.37 -14.79 12.30
CA GLU A 660 42.73 -14.80 11.72
C GLU A 660 43.15 -13.43 11.13
N GLU A 661 42.19 -12.68 10.56
CA GLU A 661 42.44 -11.36 9.94
C GLU A 661 42.15 -10.18 10.87
N ARG A 662 41.75 -10.43 12.13
CA ARG A 662 41.39 -9.41 13.11
C ARG A 662 42.48 -9.23 14.19
N PRO A 663 42.70 -8.01 14.69
CA PRO A 663 43.49 -7.85 15.92
C PRO A 663 42.67 -8.38 17.10
N TRP A 664 43.21 -9.32 17.88
CA TRP A 664 42.53 -9.89 19.05
C TRP A 664 42.40 -8.85 20.16
N GLU A 665 41.38 -8.01 20.08
CA GLU A 665 41.09 -6.93 21.01
C GLU A 665 39.83 -7.24 21.83
N LYS A 666 39.46 -6.32 22.73
CA LYS A 666 38.28 -6.49 23.59
C LYS A 666 36.97 -6.62 22.80
N GLU A 667 36.90 -6.09 21.59
CA GLU A 667 35.71 -6.17 20.74
C GLU A 667 35.42 -7.59 20.24
N ASP A 668 36.44 -8.47 20.17
CA ASP A 668 36.28 -9.87 19.77
C ASP A 668 36.02 -10.82 20.95
N GLU A 669 35.80 -10.28 22.16
CA GLU A 669 35.63 -11.04 23.40
C GLU A 669 34.53 -12.11 23.27
N GLU A 670 33.40 -11.77 22.65
CA GLU A 670 32.25 -12.67 22.49
C GLU A 670 32.56 -13.89 21.61
N LEU A 671 33.25 -13.69 20.48
CA LEU A 671 33.66 -14.77 19.57
C LEU A 671 34.66 -15.72 20.25
N VAL A 672 35.63 -15.16 20.97
CA VAL A 672 36.64 -15.95 21.70
C VAL A 672 36.00 -16.71 22.86
N GLU A 673 35.04 -16.11 23.55
CA GLU A 673 34.30 -16.79 24.62
C GLU A 673 33.49 -17.96 24.10
N GLN A 674 32.88 -17.81 22.93
CA GLN A 674 32.16 -18.90 22.29
C GLN A 674 33.11 -20.02 21.84
N LEU A 675 34.29 -19.70 21.29
CA LEU A 675 35.33 -20.69 21.04
C LEU A 675 35.72 -21.43 22.33
N ALA A 676 35.92 -20.69 23.44
CA ALA A 676 36.22 -21.29 24.74
C ALA A 676 35.13 -22.25 25.24
N ARG A 677 33.85 -21.91 25.05
CA ARG A 677 32.71 -22.80 25.37
C ARG A 677 32.76 -24.08 24.55
N VAL A 678 32.97 -23.97 23.24
CA VAL A 678 33.08 -25.14 22.34
C VAL A 678 34.23 -26.06 22.76
N LEU A 679 35.39 -25.49 23.09
CA LEU A 679 36.57 -26.24 23.54
C LEU A 679 36.39 -26.91 24.90
N ASN A 680 35.65 -26.28 25.82
CA ASN A 680 35.40 -26.83 27.14
C ASN A 680 34.34 -27.95 27.11
N GLN A 681 33.36 -27.86 26.20
CA GLN A 681 32.32 -28.88 26.04
C GLN A 681 32.80 -30.13 25.30
N ASN A 682 33.76 -30.00 24.38
CA ASN A 682 34.17 -31.08 23.48
C ASN A 682 35.66 -31.41 23.64
N PRO A 683 36.04 -32.41 24.46
CA PRO A 683 37.44 -32.73 24.78
C PRO A 683 38.30 -33.20 23.59
N ASP A 684 37.71 -33.54 22.44
CA ASP A 684 38.47 -34.07 21.30
C ASP A 684 38.84 -33.03 20.23
N ILE A 685 38.42 -31.77 20.41
CA ILE A 685 38.71 -30.69 19.46
C ILE A 685 40.18 -30.27 19.54
N SER A 686 40.82 -30.15 18.37
CA SER A 686 42.18 -29.64 18.23
C SER A 686 42.19 -28.21 17.72
N VAL A 687 43.05 -27.37 18.30
CA VAL A 687 43.27 -25.98 17.92
C VAL A 687 44.76 -25.69 17.94
N GLU A 688 45.22 -24.83 17.03
CA GLU A 688 46.63 -24.45 16.94
C GLU A 688 47.12 -23.79 18.25
N PRO A 689 48.34 -24.12 18.73
CA PRO A 689 48.91 -23.52 19.94
C PRO A 689 48.93 -21.98 19.91
N GLY A 690 49.15 -21.38 18.73
CA GLY A 690 49.13 -19.92 18.55
C GLY A 690 47.80 -19.29 18.98
N THR A 691 46.69 -19.87 18.55
CA THR A 691 45.34 -19.45 18.94
C THR A 691 45.12 -19.57 20.46
N LEU A 692 45.56 -20.68 21.08
CA LEU A 692 45.42 -20.87 22.54
C LEU A 692 46.21 -19.82 23.33
N TRP A 693 47.39 -19.43 22.84
CA TRP A 693 48.16 -18.34 23.44
C TRP A 693 47.46 -16.99 23.30
N HIS A 694 46.87 -16.69 22.15
CA HIS A 694 46.09 -15.47 21.97
C HIS A 694 44.84 -15.45 22.87
N MET A 695 44.17 -16.59 23.08
CA MET A 695 43.07 -16.70 24.04
C MET A 695 43.52 -16.40 25.48
N ILE A 696 44.71 -16.86 25.86
CA ILE A 696 45.28 -16.60 27.20
C ILE A 696 45.61 -15.11 27.37
N ASP A 697 46.23 -14.50 26.36
CA ASP A 697 46.59 -13.08 26.39
C ASP A 697 45.32 -12.21 26.47
N LEU A 698 44.30 -12.50 25.65
CA LEU A 698 43.01 -11.78 25.72
C LEU A 698 42.30 -12.01 27.05
N ALA A 699 42.32 -13.24 27.59
CA ALA A 699 41.75 -13.53 28.90
C ALA A 699 42.45 -12.79 30.05
N GLU A 700 43.75 -12.51 29.94
CA GLU A 700 44.48 -11.68 30.90
C GLU A 700 43.98 -10.23 30.88
N ASP A 701 43.70 -9.70 29.69
CA ASP A 701 43.22 -8.33 29.49
C ASP A 701 41.74 -8.15 29.86
N THR A 702 40.86 -9.06 29.44
CA THR A 702 39.41 -9.01 29.72
C THR A 702 39.03 -9.57 31.09
N ARG A 703 39.93 -10.33 31.72
CA ARG A 703 39.69 -11.10 32.96
C ARG A 703 38.63 -12.21 32.80
N SER A 704 38.43 -12.75 31.60
CA SER A 704 37.51 -13.88 31.37
C SER A 704 38.09 -15.21 31.89
N GLU A 705 37.50 -15.75 32.96
CA GLU A 705 37.94 -17.02 33.56
C GLU A 705 37.66 -18.23 32.66
N LEU A 706 36.60 -18.16 31.85
CA LEU A 706 36.19 -19.26 30.98
C LEU A 706 37.21 -19.48 29.85
N MET A 707 37.59 -18.40 29.17
CA MET A 707 38.63 -18.40 28.14
C MET A 707 39.94 -18.97 28.70
N LEU A 708 40.36 -18.46 29.85
CA LEU A 708 41.59 -18.89 30.51
C LEU A 708 41.54 -20.39 30.83
N ARG A 709 40.46 -20.88 31.44
CA ARG A 709 40.33 -22.27 31.83
C ARG A 709 40.36 -23.21 30.64
N ALA A 710 39.63 -22.89 29.56
CA ALA A 710 39.60 -23.69 28.35
C ALA A 710 40.97 -23.73 27.68
N ALA A 711 41.61 -22.57 27.49
CA ALA A 711 42.90 -22.48 26.81
C ALA A 711 44.04 -23.13 27.62
N VAL A 712 44.10 -22.88 28.94
CA VAL A 712 45.13 -23.46 29.83
C VAL A 712 45.05 -24.99 29.83
N ARG A 713 43.85 -25.57 29.93
CA ARG A 713 43.70 -27.02 29.92
C ARG A 713 44.28 -27.64 28.64
N ARG A 714 43.91 -27.07 27.48
CA ARG A 714 44.38 -27.54 26.16
C ARG A 714 45.88 -27.37 25.98
N LEU A 715 46.39 -26.22 26.41
CA LEU A 715 47.80 -25.93 26.32
C LEU A 715 48.62 -26.85 27.22
N LEU A 716 48.12 -27.21 28.42
CA LEU A 716 48.80 -28.17 29.29
C LEU A 716 48.84 -29.58 28.70
N ASP A 717 47.75 -30.03 28.06
CA ASP A 717 47.71 -31.31 27.34
C ASP A 717 48.75 -31.32 26.18
N GLN A 718 48.82 -30.23 25.39
CA GLN A 718 49.84 -30.07 24.34
C GLN A 718 51.26 -30.03 24.90
N LEU A 719 51.47 -29.33 26.02
CA LEU A 719 52.76 -29.27 26.70
C LEU A 719 53.16 -30.64 27.31
N GLU A 720 52.22 -31.50 27.70
CA GLU A 720 52.51 -32.88 28.15
C GLU A 720 53.12 -33.70 26.99
N GLU A 721 52.58 -33.55 25.78
CA GLU A 721 53.08 -34.21 24.57
C GLU A 721 54.45 -33.65 24.13
N ASP A 722 54.59 -32.32 24.05
CA ASP A 722 55.83 -31.66 23.63
C ASP A 722 56.98 -31.89 24.63
N ALA A 723 56.69 -31.86 25.93
CA ALA A 723 57.70 -32.09 26.96
C ALA A 723 58.13 -33.57 27.03
N ALA A 724 57.27 -34.51 26.63
CA ALA A 724 57.65 -35.92 26.47
C ALA A 724 58.62 -36.12 25.28
N ALA A 725 58.52 -35.29 24.24
CA ALA A 725 59.42 -35.29 23.08
C ALA A 725 60.78 -34.62 23.36
N LEU A 726 60.94 -33.92 24.49
CA LEU A 726 62.13 -33.12 24.84
C LEU A 726 62.47 -32.05 23.79
N GLU A 727 61.47 -31.60 23.04
CA GLU A 727 61.63 -30.57 22.02
C GLU A 727 61.30 -29.19 22.59
N GLY A 728 62.28 -28.27 22.59
CA GLY A 728 62.04 -26.85 22.76
C GLY A 728 62.21 -26.23 24.16
N ASP A 729 61.78 -24.96 24.24
CA ASP A 729 62.00 -24.03 25.35
C ASP A 729 60.87 -24.10 26.39
N THR A 730 60.62 -25.31 26.89
CA THR A 730 59.53 -25.63 27.82
C THR A 730 59.51 -24.72 29.05
N ALA A 731 60.69 -24.32 29.54
CA ALA A 731 60.83 -23.39 30.66
C ALA A 731 60.24 -22.00 30.35
N LYS A 732 60.47 -21.45 29.13
CA LYS A 732 59.87 -20.16 28.74
C LYS A 732 58.36 -20.25 28.53
N GLN A 733 57.85 -21.38 28.02
CA GLN A 733 56.41 -21.59 27.89
C GLN A 733 55.72 -21.64 29.27
N PHE A 734 56.27 -22.37 30.24
CA PHE A 734 55.75 -22.35 31.62
C PHE A 734 55.89 -20.98 32.28
N GLN A 735 56.98 -20.25 32.00
CA GLN A 735 57.15 -18.89 32.51
C GLN A 735 56.08 -17.94 31.93
N ARG A 736 55.80 -18.01 30.63
CA ARG A 736 54.73 -17.23 29.99
C ARG A 736 53.38 -17.60 30.57
N LEU A 737 53.05 -18.89 30.64
CA LEU A 737 51.79 -19.38 31.19
C LEU A 737 51.60 -18.91 32.64
N ARG A 738 52.60 -19.10 33.49
CA ARG A 738 52.54 -18.68 34.90
C ARG A 738 52.34 -17.19 35.06
N LYS A 739 52.97 -16.38 34.21
CA LYS A 739 52.76 -14.92 34.18
C LYS A 739 51.30 -14.61 33.84
N ALA A 740 50.79 -15.19 32.75
CA ALA A 740 49.46 -14.90 32.23
C ALA A 740 48.32 -15.37 33.16
N ILE A 741 48.49 -16.50 33.86
CA ILE A 741 47.46 -17.00 34.80
C ILE A 741 47.58 -16.41 36.21
N ASN A 742 48.58 -15.56 36.49
CA ASN A 742 48.88 -15.15 37.87
C ASN A 742 47.71 -14.47 38.59
N TRP A 743 46.86 -13.80 37.83
CA TRP A 743 45.67 -13.13 38.33
C TRP A 743 44.55 -14.09 38.74
N ASN A 744 44.55 -15.34 38.27
CA ASN A 744 43.50 -16.33 38.55
C ASN A 744 44.03 -17.45 39.49
N PRO A 745 43.61 -17.48 40.78
CA PRO A 745 44.05 -18.50 41.74
C PRO A 745 43.68 -19.93 41.35
N ALA A 746 42.50 -20.14 40.76
CA ALA A 746 42.03 -21.48 40.37
C ALA A 746 42.86 -22.05 39.22
N ALA A 747 43.16 -21.25 38.19
CA ALA A 747 44.04 -21.67 37.09
C ALA A 747 45.45 -22.01 37.59
N ARG A 748 45.99 -21.23 38.54
CA ARG A 748 47.28 -21.55 39.19
C ARG A 748 47.21 -22.88 39.94
N SER A 749 46.17 -23.11 40.74
CA SER A 749 46.00 -24.37 41.47
C SER A 749 45.93 -25.57 40.52
N ASN A 750 45.14 -25.45 39.45
CA ASN A 750 44.98 -26.49 38.42
C ASN A 750 46.32 -26.80 37.73
N MET A 751 47.05 -25.78 37.31
CA MET A 751 48.38 -25.95 36.72
C MET A 751 49.35 -26.63 37.69
N MET A 752 49.35 -26.26 38.97
CA MET A 752 50.23 -26.87 39.97
C MET A 752 49.84 -28.31 40.31
N SER A 753 48.54 -28.62 40.32
CA SER A 753 48.04 -30.00 40.47
C SER A 753 48.46 -30.87 39.29
N TRP A 754 48.23 -30.39 38.06
CA TRP A 754 48.69 -31.04 36.84
C TRP A 754 50.21 -31.24 36.86
N TRP A 755 51.00 -30.23 37.26
CA TRP A 755 52.46 -30.31 37.33
C TRP A 755 52.96 -31.40 38.30
N ARG A 756 52.31 -31.55 39.47
CA ARG A 756 52.63 -32.64 40.42
C ARG A 756 52.33 -34.01 39.81
N SER A 757 51.18 -34.16 39.15
CA SER A 757 50.81 -35.41 38.48
C SER A 757 51.78 -35.75 37.34
N TYR A 758 52.07 -34.78 36.47
CA TYR A 758 52.99 -34.90 35.35
C TYR A 758 54.38 -35.33 35.82
N THR A 759 55.00 -34.59 36.75
CA THR A 759 56.33 -34.92 37.30
C THR A 759 56.33 -36.26 38.05
N GLY A 760 55.21 -36.66 38.65
CA GLY A 760 55.05 -37.99 39.25
C GLY A 760 55.20 -39.14 38.25
N LYS A 761 54.78 -38.96 36.99
CA LYS A 761 54.84 -39.97 35.92
C LYS A 761 56.22 -40.09 35.25
N LEU A 762 57.00 -39.01 35.20
CA LEU A 762 58.26 -38.95 34.44
C LEU A 762 59.36 -39.82 35.05
N PRO A 763 60.24 -40.51 34.29
CA PRO A 763 61.44 -41.19 34.80
C PRO A 763 62.45 -40.24 35.49
N LEU A 764 63.33 -40.81 36.33
CA LEU A 764 64.33 -40.03 37.08
C LEU A 764 65.24 -39.17 36.18
N ALA A 765 65.63 -39.67 35.02
CA ALA A 765 66.47 -38.95 34.07
C ALA A 765 65.77 -37.69 33.51
N GLN A 766 64.48 -37.76 33.21
CA GLN A 766 63.69 -36.62 32.73
C GLN A 766 63.44 -35.59 33.84
N LEU A 767 63.24 -36.04 35.08
CA LEU A 767 63.13 -35.14 36.23
C LEU A 767 64.42 -34.34 36.47
N GLN A 768 65.59 -34.97 36.31
CA GLN A 768 66.88 -34.28 36.42
C GLN A 768 67.07 -33.23 35.33
N PHE A 769 66.65 -33.54 34.10
CA PHE A 769 66.68 -32.58 33.00
C PHE A 769 65.75 -31.39 33.27
N LEU A 770 64.53 -31.62 33.75
CA LEU A 770 63.60 -30.56 34.13
C LEU A 770 64.12 -29.70 35.27
N ASP A 771 64.76 -30.26 36.29
CA ASP A 771 65.39 -29.47 37.37
C ASP A 771 66.45 -28.51 36.83
N GLN A 772 67.23 -28.96 35.84
CA GLN A 772 68.23 -28.12 35.16
C GLN A 772 67.57 -27.06 34.26
N ALA A 773 66.51 -27.41 33.54
CA ALA A 773 65.78 -26.47 32.67
C ALA A 773 65.07 -25.35 33.46
N LEU A 774 64.62 -25.64 34.68
CA LEU A 774 63.98 -24.67 35.57
C LEU A 774 64.98 -23.83 36.39
N GLU A 775 66.27 -24.15 36.33
CA GLU A 775 67.30 -23.46 37.09
C GLU A 775 67.44 -21.99 36.65
N GLY A 776 67.56 -21.08 37.62
CA GLY A 776 67.69 -19.63 37.38
C GLY A 776 66.37 -18.87 37.17
N SER A 777 65.24 -19.57 37.04
CA SER A 777 63.92 -18.95 36.86
C SER A 777 63.21 -18.72 38.20
N ARG A 778 63.34 -17.51 38.78
CA ARG A 778 62.69 -17.15 40.06
C ARG A 778 61.19 -17.39 40.08
N SER A 779 60.51 -17.13 38.96
CA SER A 779 59.07 -17.34 38.84
C SER A 779 58.69 -18.82 38.87
N LEU A 780 59.61 -19.77 38.67
CA LEU A 780 59.31 -21.21 38.61
C LEU A 780 59.90 -21.99 39.81
N GLU A 781 60.39 -21.32 40.85
CA GLU A 781 61.03 -21.96 42.02
C GLU A 781 60.15 -23.02 42.69
N GLU A 782 58.85 -22.75 42.80
CA GLU A 782 57.88 -23.69 43.38
C GLU A 782 57.71 -24.97 42.55
N MET A 783 57.71 -24.85 41.21
CA MET A 783 57.66 -26.00 40.30
C MET A 783 58.94 -26.81 40.38
N ARG A 784 60.09 -26.12 40.47
CA ARG A 784 61.40 -26.75 40.68
C ARG A 784 61.45 -27.50 42.02
N ALA A 785 60.91 -26.93 43.10
CA ALA A 785 60.85 -27.58 44.40
C ALA A 785 60.05 -28.89 44.37
N ILE A 786 58.96 -28.96 43.60
CA ILE A 786 58.19 -30.19 43.36
C ILE A 786 59.05 -31.25 42.66
N VAL A 787 59.75 -30.86 41.59
CA VAL A 787 60.67 -31.76 40.86
C VAL A 787 61.76 -32.29 41.79
N GLN A 788 62.41 -31.43 42.58
CA GLN A 788 63.44 -31.81 43.54
C GLN A 788 62.92 -32.75 44.64
N THR A 789 61.67 -32.54 45.08
CA THR A 789 61.01 -33.42 46.05
C THR A 789 60.79 -34.81 45.45
N HIS A 790 60.28 -34.90 44.22
CA HIS A 790 60.14 -36.18 43.51
C HIS A 790 61.47 -36.89 43.28
N ILE A 791 62.53 -36.15 42.90
CA ILE A 791 63.90 -36.69 42.77
C ILE A 791 64.37 -37.26 44.11
N SER A 792 64.18 -36.51 45.20
CA SER A 792 64.64 -36.92 46.53
C SER A 792 63.91 -38.15 47.04
N LEU A 793 62.58 -38.19 46.90
CA LEU A 793 61.77 -39.34 47.30
C LEU A 793 62.13 -40.59 46.49
N ARG A 794 62.35 -40.45 45.18
CA ARG A 794 62.79 -41.56 44.33
C ARG A 794 64.20 -42.04 44.64
N LYS A 795 65.11 -41.18 45.08
CA LYS A 795 66.42 -41.60 45.59
C LYS A 795 66.31 -42.39 46.89
N VAL A 796 65.39 -41.99 47.79
CA VAL A 796 65.15 -42.70 49.06
C VAL A 796 64.53 -44.08 48.81
N ILE A 797 63.50 -44.18 47.98
CA ILE A 797 62.87 -45.46 47.67
C ILE A 797 63.78 -46.31 46.77
N GLY A 798 64.55 -45.69 45.88
CA GLY A 798 65.39 -46.38 44.92
C GLY A 798 64.56 -47.13 43.87
N THR A 799 65.00 -48.32 43.49
CA THR A 799 64.27 -49.23 42.59
C THR A 799 63.31 -50.16 43.32
N ARG A 800 63.15 -49.99 44.63
CA ARG A 800 62.37 -50.89 45.51
C ARG A 800 60.88 -50.60 45.39
N SER A 801 60.07 -51.62 45.60
CA SER A 801 58.64 -51.44 45.87
C SER A 801 58.41 -50.89 47.29
N LEU A 802 57.26 -50.25 47.53
CA LEU A 802 56.92 -49.76 48.87
C LEU A 802 56.89 -50.87 49.94
N PRO A 803 56.37 -52.10 49.67
CA PRO A 803 56.44 -53.20 50.63
C PRO A 803 57.88 -53.62 50.96
N GLU A 804 58.75 -53.75 49.95
CA GLU A 804 60.17 -54.07 50.17
C GLU A 804 60.87 -53.00 51.00
N PHE A 805 60.55 -51.73 50.73
CA PHE A 805 61.09 -50.61 51.50
C PHE A 805 60.61 -50.64 52.97
N ALA A 806 59.32 -50.95 53.19
CA ALA A 806 58.75 -51.07 54.53
C ALA A 806 59.36 -52.24 55.32
N GLU A 807 59.58 -53.40 54.69
CA GLU A 807 60.24 -54.55 55.32
C GLU A 807 61.66 -54.19 55.77
N GLN A 808 62.43 -53.53 54.91
CA GLN A 808 63.79 -53.07 55.23
C GLN A 808 63.80 -52.07 56.39
N ILE A 809 62.84 -51.14 56.44
CA ILE A 809 62.68 -50.23 57.59
C ILE A 809 62.39 -51.02 58.86
N ASN A 810 61.50 -52.02 58.82
CA ASN A 810 61.17 -52.84 59.99
C ASN A 810 62.36 -53.67 60.49
N THR A 811 63.16 -54.22 59.57
CA THR A 811 64.41 -54.91 59.92
C THR A 811 65.38 -53.93 60.60
N ALA A 812 65.59 -52.75 60.01
CA ALA A 812 66.46 -51.73 60.59
C ALA A 812 65.97 -51.28 61.98
N PHE A 813 64.66 -51.05 62.14
CA PHE A 813 64.05 -50.69 63.41
C PHE A 813 64.24 -51.78 64.47
N THR A 814 64.00 -53.04 64.13
CA THR A 814 64.15 -54.17 65.06
C THR A 814 65.60 -54.34 65.52
N VAL A 815 66.56 -54.22 64.60
CA VAL A 815 67.99 -54.32 64.93
C VAL A 815 68.42 -53.16 65.82
N LEU A 816 68.06 -51.92 65.46
CA LEU A 816 68.41 -50.74 66.25
C LEU A 816 67.72 -50.75 67.63
N GLY A 817 66.47 -51.20 67.70
CA GLY A 817 65.72 -51.38 68.94
C GLY A 817 66.37 -52.40 69.87
N ALA A 818 66.78 -53.56 69.35
CA ALA A 818 67.49 -54.57 70.15
C ALA A 818 68.85 -54.07 70.68
N ILE A 819 69.59 -53.28 69.87
CA ILE A 819 70.83 -52.64 70.32
C ILE A 819 70.55 -51.62 71.43
N ALA A 820 69.50 -50.80 71.29
CA ALA A 820 69.10 -49.85 72.32
C ALA A 820 68.68 -50.58 73.61
N ASP A 821 67.79 -51.57 73.55
CA ASP A 821 67.33 -52.32 74.72
C ASP A 821 68.46 -53.07 75.44
N GLY A 822 69.44 -53.60 74.69
CA GLY A 822 70.56 -54.34 75.25
C GLY A 822 71.61 -53.47 75.95
N PHE A 823 71.71 -52.18 75.60
CA PHE A 823 72.82 -51.31 76.02
C PHE A 823 72.42 -49.94 76.58
N ASP A 824 71.13 -49.58 76.60
CA ASP A 824 70.67 -48.31 77.15
C ASP A 824 70.33 -48.40 78.66
N SER A 825 70.87 -47.47 79.44
CA SER A 825 71.07 -47.60 80.89
C SER A 825 69.88 -47.19 81.77
N ASN A 826 68.64 -47.42 81.33
CA ASN A 826 67.45 -47.04 82.11
C ASN A 826 66.93 -48.12 83.08
N SER A 827 67.61 -49.29 83.18
CA SER A 827 67.26 -50.37 84.10
C SER A 827 68.51 -50.92 84.83
N ARG A 828 68.88 -50.24 85.92
CA ARG A 828 69.97 -50.56 86.88
C ARG A 828 71.38 -50.52 86.28
N ASN A 829 72.21 -49.60 86.80
CA ASN A 829 73.65 -49.45 86.55
C ASN A 829 74.46 -50.73 86.84
N LEU A 830 74.35 -51.72 85.95
CA LEU A 830 75.29 -52.80 85.80
C LEU A 830 76.24 -52.37 84.68
N GLY A 831 77.49 -52.07 85.03
CA GLY A 831 78.50 -51.72 84.03
C GLY A 831 78.59 -52.83 82.99
N VAL A 832 78.60 -52.46 81.71
CA VAL A 832 78.75 -53.40 80.59
C VAL A 832 80.13 -54.07 80.70
N ASP A 833 80.14 -55.38 80.97
CA ASP A 833 81.39 -56.14 81.02
C ASP A 833 81.90 -56.40 79.60
N THR A 834 82.83 -55.54 79.18
CA THR A 834 83.50 -55.65 77.88
C THR A 834 84.20 -56.99 77.68
N GLN A 835 84.62 -57.67 78.76
CA GLN A 835 85.26 -58.97 78.64
C GLN A 835 84.23 -60.05 78.26
N THR A 836 83.04 -60.02 78.87
CA THR A 836 81.92 -60.89 78.47
C THR A 836 81.50 -60.66 77.02
N ILE A 837 81.39 -59.40 76.54
CA ILE A 837 81.09 -59.12 75.11
C ILE A 837 82.17 -59.73 74.21
N ARG A 838 83.45 -59.55 74.56
CA ARG A 838 84.56 -60.11 73.78
C ARG A 838 84.52 -61.64 73.77
N THR A 839 84.21 -62.27 74.89
CA THR A 839 84.08 -63.73 74.96
C THR A 839 82.88 -64.23 74.14
N VAL A 840 81.71 -63.59 74.25
CA VAL A 840 80.53 -63.96 73.46
C VAL A 840 80.78 -63.77 71.97
N LEU A 841 81.41 -62.66 71.57
CA LEU A 841 81.81 -62.44 70.19
C LEU A 841 82.88 -63.44 69.75
N ALA A 842 83.87 -63.77 70.59
CA ALA A 842 84.91 -64.75 70.31
C ALA A 842 84.32 -66.17 70.10
N ASP A 843 83.38 -66.57 70.95
CA ASP A 843 82.68 -67.86 70.87
C ASP A 843 81.80 -67.96 69.62
N GLN A 844 81.31 -66.81 69.12
CA GLN A 844 80.54 -66.70 67.88
C GLN A 844 81.38 -66.31 66.66
N THR A 845 82.71 -66.13 66.82
CA THR A 845 83.60 -65.64 65.74
C THR A 845 83.72 -66.66 64.60
N GLU A 846 83.44 -67.94 64.84
CA GLU A 846 83.41 -68.97 63.80
C GLU A 846 82.16 -68.91 62.89
N GLU A 847 81.11 -68.17 63.28
CA GLU A 847 79.85 -68.08 62.51
C GLU A 847 79.95 -67.10 61.32
N LEU A 848 80.92 -66.19 61.31
CA LEU A 848 81.15 -65.21 60.24
C LEU A 848 82.55 -65.36 59.66
N THR A 849 82.66 -65.31 58.33
CA THR A 849 83.96 -65.26 57.65
C THR A 849 84.70 -63.95 57.96
N PRO A 850 86.04 -63.87 57.82
CA PRO A 850 86.79 -62.64 58.04
C PRO A 850 86.30 -61.45 57.20
N ASP A 851 85.88 -61.71 55.96
CA ASP A 851 85.34 -60.68 55.07
C ASP A 851 83.97 -60.18 55.57
N GLU A 852 83.10 -61.07 56.02
CA GLU A 852 81.80 -60.70 56.61
C GLU A 852 81.97 -59.94 57.93
N GLN A 853 82.95 -60.30 58.77
CA GLN A 853 83.29 -59.56 59.97
C GLN A 853 83.77 -58.14 59.63
N GLN A 854 84.62 -57.99 58.60
CA GLN A 854 85.10 -56.70 58.15
C GLN A 854 83.97 -55.84 57.55
N VAL A 855 83.08 -56.45 56.77
CA VAL A 855 81.88 -55.79 56.24
C VAL A 855 80.95 -55.38 57.37
N LEU A 856 80.68 -56.25 58.35
CA LEU A 856 79.86 -55.94 59.51
C LEU A 856 80.47 -54.80 60.35
N ALA A 857 81.77 -54.84 60.63
CA ALA A 857 82.46 -53.78 61.36
C ALA A 857 82.41 -52.43 60.60
N THR A 858 82.62 -52.45 59.29
CA THR A 858 82.51 -51.26 58.44
C THR A 858 81.08 -50.72 58.45
N ASN A 859 80.09 -51.60 58.27
CA ASN A 859 78.68 -51.23 58.30
C ASN A 859 78.25 -50.67 59.65
N LEU A 860 78.67 -51.27 60.77
CA LEU A 860 78.38 -50.76 62.11
C LEU A 860 79.00 -49.37 62.34
N LYS A 861 80.23 -49.14 61.85
CA LYS A 861 80.90 -47.85 61.91
C LYS A 861 80.21 -46.79 61.05
N GLU A 862 79.94 -47.09 59.78
CA GLU A 862 79.26 -46.17 58.85
C GLU A 862 77.82 -45.89 59.30
N LEU A 863 77.10 -46.90 59.80
CA LEU A 863 75.78 -46.74 60.40
C LEU A 863 75.83 -45.81 61.61
N ALA A 864 76.80 -45.98 62.52
CA ALA A 864 76.99 -45.08 63.66
C ALA A 864 77.31 -43.64 63.20
N GLN A 865 78.11 -43.46 62.15
CA GLN A 865 78.39 -42.14 61.56
C GLN A 865 77.16 -41.50 60.93
N LEU A 866 76.36 -42.27 60.17
CA LEU A 866 75.11 -41.80 59.57
C LEU A 866 74.08 -41.41 60.63
N LEU A 867 73.91 -42.24 61.67
CA LEU A 867 73.05 -41.94 62.82
C LEU A 867 73.53 -40.67 63.54
N THR A 868 74.84 -40.51 63.71
CA THR A 868 75.44 -39.31 64.30
C THR A 868 75.24 -38.08 63.42
N ALA A 869 75.38 -38.19 62.10
CA ALA A 869 75.18 -37.10 61.16
C ALA A 869 73.70 -36.68 61.07
N MET A 870 72.78 -37.64 61.07
CA MET A 870 71.33 -37.38 61.14
C MET A 870 70.96 -36.71 62.47
N ALA A 871 71.53 -37.17 63.59
CA ALA A 871 71.36 -36.53 64.90
C ALA A 871 71.98 -35.13 64.96
N ALA A 872 73.17 -34.93 64.37
CA ALA A 872 73.87 -33.65 64.32
C ALA A 872 73.13 -32.61 63.46
N ASN A 873 72.51 -33.04 62.36
CA ASN A 873 71.67 -32.18 61.54
C ASN A 873 70.38 -31.76 62.27
N ARG A 874 69.91 -32.54 63.25
CA ARG A 874 68.87 -32.14 64.21
C ARG A 874 69.40 -31.19 65.30
N SER A 875 70.64 -31.37 65.75
CA SER A 875 71.21 -30.66 66.92
C SER A 875 71.95 -29.36 66.62
N LYS A 876 71.92 -28.85 65.38
CA LYS A 876 72.40 -27.48 65.10
C LYS A 876 71.61 -26.48 65.95
N PRO A 877 72.25 -25.47 66.60
CA PRO A 877 71.61 -24.62 67.62
C PRO A 877 70.39 -23.77 67.17
N GLY A 878 70.06 -23.74 65.87
CA GLY A 878 68.81 -23.15 65.35
C GLY A 878 67.68 -24.15 65.06
N LEU A 879 67.95 -25.46 65.20
CA LEU A 879 67.09 -26.58 64.82
C LEU A 879 66.86 -27.59 65.96
N ILE A 880 67.34 -27.30 67.18
CA ILE A 880 66.94 -28.03 68.40
C ILE A 880 65.49 -27.67 68.71
N ARG A 881 64.57 -28.36 68.03
CA ARG A 881 63.14 -28.36 68.32
C ARG A 881 62.81 -29.72 68.94
N SER A 882 63.17 -29.90 70.19
CA SER A 882 62.71 -31.02 71.01
C SER A 882 61.44 -30.62 71.77
N ASP A 883 60.56 -29.85 71.12
CA ASP A 883 59.24 -29.53 71.65
C ASP A 883 58.26 -30.56 71.09
N GLU A 884 57.50 -31.18 71.97
CA GLU A 884 56.43 -32.13 71.67
C GLU A 884 55.42 -31.54 70.66
N ALA A 885 55.28 -30.21 70.62
CA ALA A 885 54.47 -29.48 69.66
C ALA A 885 54.99 -29.57 68.21
N VAL A 886 56.31 -29.58 68.00
CA VAL A 886 56.92 -29.69 66.67
C VAL A 886 56.82 -31.11 66.15
N ASP A 887 57.03 -32.10 67.04
CA ASP A 887 56.85 -33.51 66.68
C ASP A 887 55.38 -33.82 66.36
N ARG A 888 54.43 -33.24 67.12
CA ARG A 888 53.00 -33.30 66.80
C ARG A 888 52.68 -32.60 65.49
N GLY A 889 53.24 -31.41 65.24
CA GLY A 889 53.03 -30.67 64.00
C GLY A 889 53.64 -31.34 62.76
N LEU A 890 54.77 -32.04 62.89
CA LEU A 890 55.32 -32.86 61.82
C LEU A 890 54.43 -34.10 61.56
N ALA A 891 53.95 -34.77 62.60
CA ALA A 891 53.08 -35.94 62.46
C ALA A 891 51.69 -35.58 61.91
N SER A 892 51.08 -34.47 62.35
CA SER A 892 49.80 -33.97 61.82
C SER A 892 49.93 -33.32 60.44
N GLY A 893 51.15 -33.13 59.94
CA GLY A 893 51.42 -32.52 58.63
C GLY A 893 51.37 -30.98 58.63
N GLU A 894 51.10 -30.35 59.78
CA GLU A 894 51.10 -28.89 59.97
C GLU A 894 52.48 -28.23 59.78
N GLN A 895 53.56 -29.01 59.90
CA GLN A 895 54.93 -28.53 59.72
C GLN A 895 55.65 -29.28 58.59
N ALA A 896 56.35 -28.53 57.71
CA ALA A 896 57.14 -29.12 56.63
C ALA A 896 58.46 -29.73 57.15
N PRO A 897 58.90 -30.88 56.62
CA PRO A 897 60.14 -31.52 57.05
C PRO A 897 61.38 -30.77 56.55
N GLN A 898 62.38 -30.57 57.42
CA GLN A 898 63.63 -29.86 57.08
C GLN A 898 64.86 -30.76 57.15
N SER A 899 64.73 -31.96 57.73
CA SER A 899 65.78 -32.96 57.84
C SER A 899 65.24 -34.36 57.51
N ALA A 900 66.12 -35.32 57.26
CA ALA A 900 65.73 -36.71 57.01
C ALA A 900 64.93 -37.31 58.19
N LEU A 901 65.22 -36.90 59.43
CA LEU A 901 64.47 -37.32 60.61
C LEU A 901 63.06 -36.74 60.63
N ASP A 902 62.90 -35.48 60.24
CA ASP A 902 61.58 -34.85 60.13
C ASP A 902 60.75 -35.50 59.03
N VAL A 903 61.37 -35.86 57.89
CA VAL A 903 60.71 -36.61 56.82
C VAL A 903 60.19 -37.95 57.34
N MET A 904 60.97 -38.69 58.14
CA MET A 904 60.51 -39.96 58.72
C MET A 904 59.30 -39.77 59.65
N LYS A 905 59.30 -38.72 60.48
CA LYS A 905 58.16 -38.39 61.37
C LYS A 905 56.93 -37.94 60.60
N TRP A 906 57.13 -37.12 59.57
CA TRP A 906 56.07 -36.65 58.69
C TRP A 906 55.44 -37.81 57.92
N LEU A 907 56.25 -38.71 57.36
CA LEU A 907 55.77 -39.92 56.68
C LEU A 907 55.05 -40.86 57.66
N ALA A 908 55.55 -41.03 58.88
CA ALA A 908 54.90 -41.85 59.90
C ALA A 908 53.50 -41.32 60.22
N GLY A 909 53.35 -40.01 60.48
CA GLY A 909 52.05 -39.40 60.73
C GLY A 909 51.09 -39.49 59.53
N TYR A 910 51.59 -39.36 58.30
CA TYR A 910 50.80 -39.61 57.09
C TYR A 910 50.30 -41.07 57.02
N MET A 911 51.18 -42.05 57.26
CA MET A 911 50.83 -43.48 57.23
C MET A 911 49.92 -43.92 58.39
N GLU A 912 49.97 -43.22 59.53
CA GLU A 912 49.07 -43.42 60.67
C GLU A 912 47.68 -42.79 60.46
N GLY A 913 47.48 -42.03 59.37
CA GLY A 913 46.23 -41.31 59.11
C GLY A 913 46.05 -40.09 60.02
N ALA A 914 47.10 -39.61 60.67
CA ALA A 914 47.09 -38.41 61.49
C ALA A 914 47.06 -37.12 60.64
N GLN A 915 47.35 -37.24 59.35
CA GLN A 915 47.23 -36.17 58.36
C GLN A 915 45.88 -36.27 57.65
N PRO A 916 45.19 -35.14 57.39
CA PRO A 916 43.96 -35.14 56.63
C PRO A 916 44.22 -35.76 55.25
N SER A 917 43.43 -36.77 54.86
CA SER A 917 43.44 -37.28 53.49
C SER A 917 42.99 -36.17 52.56
N ALA A 918 43.68 -35.99 51.43
CA ALA A 918 43.37 -34.97 50.43
C ALA A 918 41.92 -35.04 49.88
N GLU A 919 41.17 -36.11 50.16
CA GLU A 919 39.77 -36.31 49.78
C GLU A 919 38.76 -35.76 50.82
N ALA A 920 39.20 -35.14 51.92
CA ALA A 920 38.31 -34.63 52.97
C ALA A 920 37.95 -33.13 52.86
N ASP A 921 38.52 -32.41 51.89
CA ASP A 921 38.34 -30.96 51.70
C ASP A 921 37.91 -30.56 50.27
N ASP A 922 37.35 -31.49 49.48
CA ASP A 922 36.67 -31.19 48.20
C ASP A 922 35.13 -31.30 48.31
#